data_AF-A0A8X8Z637-F1
#
_entry.id   AF-A0A8X8Z637-F1
#
_cell.length_a   1.000
_cell.length_b   1.000
_cell.length_c   1.000
_cell.angle_alpha   90.00
_cell.angle_beta   90.00
_cell.angle_gamma   90.00
#
_symmetry.space_group_name_H-M   'P 1'
#
loop_
_entity.id
_entity.type
_entity.pdbx_description
1 polymer ?
#
loop_
_entity_poly.entity_id
_entity_poly.type
_entity_poly.pdbx_seq_one_letter_code
_entity_poly.pdbx_strand_id
1 'polypeptide(L)'
;MKKSAPTTPLNGIQGLFAEEERTKQQLQSISASLASLTRETGPKVVRGDPASKSATPRVVSHHHHHVSPTISVSDSSLKFTHVLYNLSPAELYEQAIKYEKGSFISSSGALATLSGAKTGRSPKDKRVVRDETTGHDLWWGKGSPNIEMDEQTFMVNRERAVDYLNSLDKVFVNDQFLNWDPQNRIKVRIVSARAYHSLFMHNMCIRPTAEELENFGTPDFTIYNAGQFPCNRYTHYMTSSTSIDLNLARREMVILGTQYAGEMKKGLFSVMHYLMPKRQILSLHSGCNMGKDGDVALFFGLSGKVSSGQHSDEGLAFPLPNPTCTGKTTLSTDHNRYLIGDDEHCWSDNGVSNIEGGCYAKCIDLSREKEPDIWNAIKFGTVLENVVFDEHTREVDYSDKSVTENTRAAYPIEYIPNAKIPCVASHPKNVILLACDAFGVLPPVSKLTLAQTMYHFISGYTALVAGTEEGIKEPQATFSACFGAAFIMLHPTKYAAMLAEKMQKHGATGWLVNTGWSGGRYGSGSRIKLAYTRKIIDAIHSGSLLKAEYKRTEVFGLEIPTAVEGVPSDILEPMNTWTDEKAYKETLLKLGGLFKNNFGGFVAHKIGKDGKLTDEILAAGPLVEALTCHILLVFVSISCVIRMNTGESNGLSKAPISRELGSLDVDANGKEERKRNDIWQLFEEAQQNIMYLNKQRLLAMEELGRVKNERNSLLQRIEQLEMQNQATARKDKLTISSELLLRIDALVLNGVIGSTEASDLRRLVIDSRVGLADDIHDIILMNDAEFLAELRRFSKTIKGGADLSLYSLDLKAIKYEMAPIPVNVTDSRFRDFGNDSSERSRFSQYINSTFGNMSLGQALDEIKNDPLEWNRRIIDGMVKDFSWESECAEVHISAYEVVKQL
;
A
#
# COMPACT_ATOMS: atom_id res chain seq x y z
N MET A 1 -74.76 -19.23 -9.02
CA MET A 1 -74.82 -20.64 -8.56
C MET A 1 -73.88 -21.48 -9.41
N LYS A 2 -72.83 -22.06 -8.83
CA LYS A 2 -72.26 -23.36 -9.23
C LYS A 2 -71.08 -23.71 -8.29
N LYS A 3 -71.25 -24.84 -7.58
CA LYS A 3 -70.19 -25.70 -7.01
C LYS A 3 -69.32 -26.22 -8.19
N SER A 4 -68.06 -26.61 -8.10
CA SER A 4 -67.40 -27.55 -7.17
C SER A 4 -65.90 -27.66 -7.56
N ALA A 5 -65.01 -27.87 -6.59
CA ALA A 5 -63.63 -28.38 -6.77
C ALA A 5 -63.65 -29.94 -6.88
N PRO A 6 -62.54 -30.73 -7.08
CA PRO A 6 -61.11 -30.45 -6.79
C PRO A 6 -60.00 -31.13 -7.69
N THR A 7 -58.73 -31.06 -7.23
CA THR A 7 -57.49 -31.89 -7.49
C THR A 7 -56.73 -31.73 -8.83
N THR A 8 -55.38 -31.62 -8.98
CA THR A 8 -54.12 -31.68 -8.17
C THR A 8 -52.96 -30.96 -8.97
N PRO A 9 -51.66 -30.88 -8.57
CA PRO A 9 -50.81 -29.69 -8.75
C PRO A 9 -49.66 -29.82 -9.78
N LEU A 10 -49.11 -28.69 -10.23
CA LEU A 10 -47.78 -28.61 -10.84
C LEU A 10 -47.02 -27.43 -10.21
N ASN A 11 -45.93 -27.76 -9.53
CA ASN A 11 -44.98 -26.85 -8.92
C ASN A 11 -44.15 -26.12 -9.97
N GLY A 12 -43.84 -24.85 -9.72
CA GLY A 12 -42.76 -24.13 -10.38
C GLY A 12 -42.95 -22.62 -10.29
N ILE A 13 -41.93 -21.92 -9.79
CA ILE A 13 -41.82 -20.44 -9.71
C ILE A 13 -42.46 -19.82 -8.46
N GLN A 14 -41.85 -20.02 -7.30
CA GLN A 14 -42.08 -19.17 -6.11
C GLN A 14 -40.81 -18.88 -5.28
N GLY A 15 -39.61 -19.23 -5.78
CA GLY A 15 -38.36 -19.05 -5.04
C GLY A 15 -37.65 -17.70 -5.24
N LEU A 16 -37.73 -17.09 -6.42
CA LEU A 16 -36.85 -15.96 -6.77
C LEU A 16 -37.34 -14.59 -6.30
N PHE A 17 -38.66 -14.38 -6.17
CA PHE A 17 -39.21 -13.10 -5.71
C PHE A 17 -39.23 -12.95 -4.18
N ALA A 18 -39.25 -14.06 -3.44
CA ALA A 18 -39.34 -14.04 -1.98
C ALA A 18 -37.98 -13.75 -1.30
N GLU A 19 -36.88 -14.11 -1.96
CA GLU A 19 -35.52 -13.88 -1.46
C GLU A 19 -35.07 -12.43 -1.65
N GLU A 20 -35.45 -11.81 -2.78
CA GLU A 20 -35.15 -10.41 -3.06
C GLU A 20 -35.97 -9.45 -2.18
N GLU A 21 -37.23 -9.78 -1.88
CA GLU A 21 -38.03 -9.05 -0.88
C GLU A 21 -37.55 -9.26 0.55
N ARG A 22 -37.11 -10.47 0.94
CA ARG A 22 -36.50 -10.71 2.26
C ARG A 22 -35.21 -9.94 2.45
N THR A 23 -34.37 -9.87 1.42
CA THR A 23 -33.10 -9.13 1.47
C THR A 23 -33.34 -7.62 1.55
N LYS A 24 -34.33 -7.09 0.81
CA LYS A 24 -34.79 -5.69 0.95
C LYS A 24 -35.41 -5.40 2.32
N GLN A 25 -36.20 -6.31 2.88
CA GLN A 25 -36.80 -6.16 4.21
C GLN A 25 -35.74 -6.28 5.32
N GLN A 26 -34.71 -7.12 5.19
CA GLN A 26 -33.59 -7.20 6.13
C GLN A 26 -32.75 -5.91 6.09
N LEU A 27 -32.42 -5.40 4.90
CA LEU A 27 -31.69 -4.13 4.73
C LEU A 27 -32.50 -2.92 5.24
N GLN A 28 -33.83 -2.92 5.04
CA GLN A 28 -34.72 -1.92 5.64
C GLN A 28 -34.84 -2.06 7.17
N SER A 29 -34.86 -3.29 7.71
CA SER A 29 -34.94 -3.50 9.17
C SER A 29 -33.67 -3.06 9.91
N ILE A 30 -32.51 -3.17 9.27
CA ILE A 30 -31.24 -2.70 9.84
C ILE A 30 -31.14 -1.17 9.79
N SER A 31 -31.61 -0.52 8.70
CA SER A 31 -31.73 0.95 8.67
C SER A 31 -32.81 1.49 9.61
N ALA A 32 -33.92 0.77 9.80
CA ALA A 32 -35.01 1.16 10.70
C ALA A 32 -34.63 1.00 12.18
N SER A 33 -33.79 0.02 12.51
CA SER A 33 -33.27 -0.18 13.87
C SER A 33 -32.34 0.96 14.33
N LEU A 34 -31.77 1.73 13.38
CA LEU A 34 -31.00 2.95 13.66
C LEU A 34 -31.84 4.24 13.57
N ALA A 35 -33.01 4.23 12.93
CA ALA A 35 -33.82 5.41 12.65
C ALA A 35 -35.07 5.58 13.55
N SER A 36 -35.44 4.57 14.32
CA SER A 36 -36.65 4.58 15.14
C SER A 36 -36.35 4.96 16.59
N LEU A 37 -36.30 6.26 16.90
CA LEU A 37 -36.72 6.90 18.18
C LEU A 37 -36.29 8.38 18.32
N THR A 38 -36.48 9.27 17.33
CA THR A 38 -36.32 10.74 17.55
C THR A 38 -37.15 11.62 16.62
N ARG A 39 -38.38 11.21 16.27
CA ARG A 39 -39.36 12.16 15.72
C ARG A 39 -40.59 12.17 16.60
N GLU A 40 -40.50 12.87 17.73
CA GLU A 40 -41.65 13.54 18.33
C GLU A 40 -41.17 14.57 19.37
N THR A 41 -41.46 15.85 19.08
CA THR A 41 -41.33 17.04 19.93
C THR A 41 -39.91 17.52 20.29
N GLY A 42 -39.46 18.58 19.60
CA GLY A 42 -38.26 19.33 19.98
C GLY A 42 -38.42 20.05 21.33
N PRO A 43 -37.34 20.26 22.10
CA PRO A 43 -37.45 20.94 23.38
C PRO A 43 -37.71 22.44 23.22
N LYS A 44 -38.78 22.92 23.88
CA LYS A 44 -39.04 24.34 24.12
C LYS A 44 -38.04 24.89 25.12
N VAL A 45 -37.43 26.02 24.78
CA VAL A 45 -36.55 26.82 25.66
C VAL A 45 -37.35 27.36 26.85
N VAL A 46 -36.92 27.08 28.08
CA VAL A 46 -37.35 27.79 29.29
C VAL A 46 -36.14 28.44 29.94
N ARG A 47 -36.22 29.76 30.15
CA ARG A 47 -35.21 30.58 30.83
C ARG A 47 -35.30 30.41 32.35
N GLY A 48 -34.13 30.41 33.00
CA GLY A 48 -33.90 31.23 34.20
C GLY A 48 -34.15 30.62 35.58
N ASP A 49 -33.02 30.32 36.22
CA ASP A 49 -32.64 30.61 37.61
C ASP A 49 -32.89 29.66 38.80
N PRO A 50 -31.96 29.67 39.79
CA PRO A 50 -31.68 28.56 40.69
C PRO A 50 -32.15 28.81 42.13
N ALA A 51 -32.61 27.77 42.82
CA ALA A 51 -32.70 27.78 44.29
C ALA A 51 -32.68 26.37 44.89
N SER A 52 -31.56 26.02 45.53
CA SER A 52 -31.45 25.61 46.94
C SER A 52 -32.58 24.75 47.55
N LYS A 53 -32.28 23.51 47.95
CA LYS A 53 -32.13 23.10 49.38
C LYS A 53 -31.92 21.59 49.55
N SER A 54 -31.02 21.29 50.48
CA SER A 54 -30.67 20.02 51.12
C SER A 54 -31.79 19.38 51.96
N ALA A 55 -31.81 18.04 52.05
CA ALA A 55 -32.24 17.32 53.26
C ALA A 55 -31.63 15.90 53.34
N THR A 56 -31.30 15.51 54.57
CA THR A 56 -30.47 14.39 55.08
C THR A 56 -31.19 13.02 55.14
N PRO A 57 -30.45 11.91 55.35
CA PRO A 57 -30.97 10.53 55.24
C PRO A 57 -31.55 9.99 56.56
N ARG A 58 -32.56 9.11 56.46
CA ARG A 58 -33.07 8.29 57.57
C ARG A 58 -32.59 6.84 57.47
N VAL A 59 -32.07 6.35 58.59
CA VAL A 59 -31.67 4.96 58.88
C VAL A 59 -32.91 4.12 59.17
N VAL A 60 -33.02 2.92 58.58
CA VAL A 60 -33.87 1.82 59.08
C VAL A 60 -33.15 0.47 58.91
N SER A 61 -33.40 -0.39 59.90
CA SER A 61 -32.80 -1.64 60.36
C SER A 61 -32.60 -2.81 59.39
N HIS A 62 -31.58 -3.62 59.72
CA HIS A 62 -31.23 -4.92 59.14
C HIS A 62 -32.28 -6.02 59.36
N HIS A 63 -32.62 -6.73 58.28
CA HIS A 63 -33.04 -8.13 58.33
C HIS A 63 -32.27 -8.93 57.27
N HIS A 64 -31.59 -10.00 57.71
CA HIS A 64 -30.90 -10.95 56.85
C HIS A 64 -31.91 -11.84 56.12
N HIS A 65 -32.04 -11.67 54.81
CA HIS A 65 -32.59 -12.69 53.92
C HIS A 65 -31.50 -13.21 52.99
N HIS A 66 -31.36 -14.54 52.96
CA HIS A 66 -30.63 -15.27 51.94
C HIS A 66 -31.21 -14.91 50.57
N VAL A 67 -30.47 -14.14 49.77
CA VAL A 67 -30.78 -13.91 48.36
C VAL A 67 -29.82 -14.77 47.54
N SER A 68 -30.33 -15.85 46.96
CA SER A 68 -29.71 -16.43 45.77
C SER A 68 -29.69 -15.36 44.68
N PRO A 69 -28.56 -15.10 43.99
CA PRO A 69 -28.53 -14.11 42.92
C PRO A 69 -29.28 -14.68 41.72
N THR A 70 -30.58 -14.47 41.68
CA THR A 70 -31.32 -14.52 40.43
C THR A 70 -30.94 -13.25 39.69
N ILE A 71 -30.00 -13.34 38.73
CA ILE A 71 -29.75 -12.25 37.80
C ILE A 71 -31.00 -12.15 36.93
N SER A 72 -31.99 -11.38 37.38
CA SER A 72 -33.05 -10.91 36.50
C SER A 72 -32.42 -9.85 35.61
N VAL A 73 -31.91 -10.26 34.44
CA VAL A 73 -31.58 -9.31 33.38
C VAL A 73 -32.90 -8.70 32.92
N SER A 74 -33.25 -7.55 33.49
CA SER A 74 -34.36 -6.75 32.98
C SER A 74 -33.93 -6.14 31.65
N ASP A 75 -34.81 -6.09 30.64
CA ASP A 75 -34.51 -5.41 29.37
C ASP A 75 -34.16 -3.93 29.57
N SER A 76 -34.55 -3.33 30.70
CA SER A 76 -34.14 -1.99 31.14
C SER A 76 -32.64 -1.83 31.46
N SER A 77 -31.87 -2.93 31.48
CA SER A 77 -30.41 -2.92 31.64
C SER A 77 -29.67 -2.93 30.30
N LEU A 78 -30.40 -3.04 29.18
CA LEU A 78 -29.82 -3.01 27.83
C LEU A 78 -29.36 -1.59 27.51
N LYS A 79 -28.05 -1.40 27.54
CA LYS A 79 -27.41 -0.14 27.14
C LYS A 79 -27.57 0.02 25.64
N PHE A 80 -28.30 1.05 25.21
CA PHE A 80 -28.46 1.37 23.79
C PHE A 80 -27.49 2.47 23.38
N THR A 81 -26.91 2.33 22.18
CA THR A 81 -26.03 3.33 21.60
C THR A 81 -26.87 4.48 21.02
N HIS A 82 -26.57 5.72 21.42
CA HIS A 82 -27.18 6.90 20.83
C HIS A 82 -26.55 7.25 19.49
N VAL A 83 -27.35 7.30 18.42
CA VAL A 83 -26.87 7.71 17.10
C VAL A 83 -27.06 9.22 16.93
N LEU A 84 -25.96 9.94 16.73
CA LEU A 84 -25.94 11.39 16.58
C LEU A 84 -25.72 11.76 15.10
N TYR A 85 -26.80 12.12 14.42
CA TYR A 85 -26.81 12.38 12.98
C TYR A 85 -26.50 13.84 12.64
N ASN A 86 -25.60 14.05 11.69
CA ASN A 86 -25.32 15.32 11.01
C ASN A 86 -25.17 16.52 11.95
N LEU A 87 -24.50 16.30 13.10
CA LEU A 87 -24.28 17.34 14.09
C LEU A 87 -23.57 18.56 13.48
N SER A 88 -23.94 19.74 13.96
CA SER A 88 -23.23 20.97 13.63
C SER A 88 -21.80 20.98 14.20
N PRO A 89 -20.88 21.79 13.65
CA PRO A 89 -19.54 21.94 14.23
C PRO A 89 -19.56 22.31 15.72
N ALA A 90 -20.51 23.15 16.17
CA ALA A 90 -20.63 23.52 17.58
C ALA A 90 -20.98 22.32 18.47
N GLU A 91 -21.97 21.52 18.06
CA GLU A 91 -22.33 20.29 18.79
C GLU A 91 -21.17 19.28 18.78
N LEU A 92 -20.43 19.15 17.67
CA LEU A 92 -19.26 18.28 17.60
C LEU A 92 -18.13 18.73 18.53
N TYR A 93 -17.93 20.04 18.70
CA TYR A 93 -17.00 20.59 19.69
C TYR A 93 -17.44 20.23 21.12
N GLU A 94 -18.72 20.40 21.45
CA GLU A 94 -19.25 20.04 22.77
C GLU A 94 -19.03 18.54 23.06
N GLN A 95 -19.29 17.68 22.07
CA GLN A 95 -19.10 16.25 22.20
C GLN A 95 -17.62 15.89 22.35
N ALA A 96 -16.73 16.50 21.56
CA ALA A 96 -15.29 16.26 21.64
C ALA A 96 -14.72 16.71 22.99
N ILE A 97 -14.97 17.94 23.42
CA ILE A 97 -14.39 18.48 24.66
C ILE A 97 -14.93 17.77 25.91
N LYS A 98 -16.20 17.39 25.91
CA LYS A 98 -16.82 16.77 27.08
C LYS A 98 -16.49 15.28 27.23
N TYR A 99 -16.28 14.56 26.13
CA TYR A 99 -16.20 13.09 26.15
C TYR A 99 -14.91 12.51 25.57
N GLU A 100 -14.16 13.25 24.75
CA GLU A 100 -12.88 12.79 24.21
C GLU A 100 -11.71 13.36 25.00
N LYS A 101 -11.10 12.51 25.83
CA LYS A 101 -9.85 12.88 26.52
C LYS A 101 -8.77 13.21 25.48
N GLY A 102 -8.10 14.35 25.68
CA GLY A 102 -7.05 14.81 24.77
C GLY A 102 -7.55 15.72 23.63
N SER A 103 -8.82 16.10 23.64
CA SER A 103 -9.35 17.15 22.75
C SER A 103 -9.39 18.50 23.49
N PHE A 104 -8.89 19.54 22.83
CA PHE A 104 -8.74 20.88 23.39
C PHE A 104 -9.15 21.95 22.38
N ILE A 105 -9.45 23.14 22.87
CA ILE A 105 -9.64 24.32 22.03
C ILE A 105 -8.32 25.12 22.06
N SER A 106 -7.73 25.37 20.89
CA SER A 106 -6.54 26.22 20.75
C SER A 106 -6.89 27.70 20.94
N SER A 107 -5.89 28.57 21.06
CA SER A 107 -6.07 30.03 21.15
C SER A 107 -6.79 30.62 19.93
N SER A 108 -6.70 29.96 18.77
CA SER A 108 -7.43 30.31 17.55
C SER A 108 -8.89 29.84 17.51
N GLY A 109 -9.31 29.02 18.48
CA GLY A 109 -10.63 28.39 18.51
C GLY A 109 -10.72 27.08 17.73
N ALA A 110 -9.63 26.60 17.13
CA ALA A 110 -9.61 25.30 16.45
C ALA A 110 -9.65 24.14 17.46
N LEU A 111 -10.25 23.01 17.07
CA LEU A 111 -10.27 21.78 17.88
C LEU A 111 -8.93 21.05 17.69
N ALA A 112 -8.07 21.07 18.69
CA ALA A 112 -6.82 20.33 18.69
C ALA A 112 -7.01 18.94 19.31
N THR A 113 -6.47 17.90 18.68
CA THR A 113 -6.55 16.53 19.18
C THR A 113 -5.40 15.65 18.69
N LEU A 114 -5.31 14.44 19.24
CA LEU A 114 -4.31 13.43 18.88
C LEU A 114 -4.96 12.25 18.14
N SER A 115 -4.23 11.71 17.18
CA SER A 115 -4.62 10.50 16.41
C SER A 115 -4.07 9.19 17.01
N GLY A 116 -3.51 9.25 18.23
CA GLY A 116 -2.95 8.10 18.92
C GLY A 116 -1.65 7.61 18.30
N ALA A 117 -1.41 6.29 18.34
CA ALA A 117 -0.15 5.69 17.91
C ALA A 117 0.18 5.89 16.41
N LYS A 118 -0.83 6.14 15.57
CA LYS A 118 -0.67 6.37 14.13
C LYS A 118 -0.85 7.86 13.85
N THR A 119 0.23 8.54 13.50
CA THR A 119 0.25 9.98 13.14
C THR A 119 0.30 10.20 11.62
N GLY A 120 0.09 9.13 10.86
CA GLY A 120 0.11 9.10 9.40
C GLY A 120 -0.58 7.85 8.87
N ARG A 121 -0.57 7.70 7.54
CA ARG A 121 -1.20 6.56 6.87
C ARG A 121 -0.46 5.25 7.19
N SER A 122 -1.18 4.14 7.06
CA SER A 122 -0.66 2.78 7.18
C SER A 122 -0.81 2.00 5.87
N PRO A 123 -0.03 2.30 4.80
CA PRO A 123 -0.22 1.68 3.47
C PRO A 123 -0.07 0.16 3.48
N LYS A 124 0.76 -0.39 4.36
CA LYS A 124 0.96 -1.85 4.51
C LYS A 124 -0.24 -2.56 5.13
N ASP A 125 -1.15 -1.82 5.75
CA ASP A 125 -2.36 -2.34 6.41
C ASP A 125 -3.64 -2.04 5.60
N LYS A 126 -3.52 -1.41 4.42
CA LYS A 126 -4.64 -1.29 3.46
C LYS A 126 -4.95 -2.65 2.86
N ARG A 127 -6.22 -3.02 2.76
CA ARG A 127 -6.71 -4.24 2.11
C ARG A 127 -7.87 -3.92 1.18
N VAL A 128 -7.98 -4.67 0.09
CA VAL A 128 -9.10 -4.57 -0.85
C VAL A 128 -9.62 -5.96 -1.13
N VAL A 129 -10.92 -6.15 -1.01
CA VAL A 129 -11.56 -7.44 -1.31
C VAL A 129 -11.36 -7.77 -2.78
N ARG A 130 -10.85 -8.97 -3.04
CA ARG A 130 -10.66 -9.51 -4.39
C ARG A 130 -11.79 -10.50 -4.70
N ASP A 131 -12.77 -10.01 -5.44
CA ASP A 131 -13.87 -10.78 -6.04
C ASP A 131 -13.63 -10.98 -7.55
N GLU A 132 -14.58 -11.63 -8.23
CA GLU A 132 -14.50 -11.89 -9.68
C GLU A 132 -14.33 -10.59 -10.50
N THR A 133 -15.00 -9.51 -10.13
CA THR A 133 -14.93 -8.24 -10.88
C THR A 133 -13.63 -7.50 -10.61
N THR A 134 -13.30 -7.31 -9.33
CA THR A 134 -12.10 -6.58 -8.87
C THR A 134 -10.81 -7.34 -9.14
N GLY A 135 -10.86 -8.68 -9.21
CA GLY A 135 -9.74 -9.53 -9.61
C GLY A 135 -9.23 -9.21 -11.02
N HIS A 136 -10.13 -8.82 -11.93
CA HIS A 136 -9.78 -8.41 -13.29
C HIS A 136 -9.58 -6.90 -13.44
N ASP A 137 -10.40 -6.08 -12.75
CA ASP A 137 -10.38 -4.63 -12.91
C ASP A 137 -9.16 -3.98 -12.24
N LEU A 138 -8.81 -4.42 -11.04
CA LEU A 138 -7.84 -3.73 -10.19
C LEU A 138 -6.41 -4.12 -10.52
N TRP A 139 -5.50 -3.18 -10.23
CA TRP A 139 -4.08 -3.48 -10.28
C TRP A 139 -3.66 -4.23 -9.03
N TRP A 140 -3.16 -5.46 -9.20
CA TRP A 140 -2.65 -6.32 -8.12
C TRP A 140 -1.14 -6.58 -8.28
N GLY A 141 -0.52 -7.06 -7.21
CA GLY A 141 0.87 -7.54 -7.22
C GLY A 141 1.93 -6.46 -6.99
N LYS A 142 3.17 -6.76 -7.41
CA LYS A 142 4.35 -5.93 -7.09
C LYS A 142 4.20 -4.50 -7.62
N GLY A 143 4.37 -3.53 -6.72
CA GLY A 143 4.25 -2.10 -7.02
C GLY A 143 2.83 -1.53 -6.85
N SER A 144 1.81 -2.39 -6.78
CA SER A 144 0.44 -1.96 -6.52
C SER A 144 0.24 -1.58 -5.04
N PRO A 145 -0.57 -0.53 -4.75
CA PRO A 145 -1.01 -0.25 -3.38
C PRO A 145 -2.15 -1.16 -2.90
N ASN A 146 -2.70 -2.00 -3.77
CA ASN A 146 -3.86 -2.84 -3.46
C ASN A 146 -3.36 -4.20 -2.99
N ILE A 147 -3.56 -4.48 -1.71
CA ILE A 147 -3.25 -5.76 -1.08
C ILE A 147 -4.56 -6.52 -0.97
N GLU A 148 -4.59 -7.74 -1.51
CA GLU A 148 -5.82 -8.53 -1.58
C GLU A 148 -6.30 -9.02 -0.21
N MET A 149 -7.59 -9.32 -0.14
CA MET A 149 -8.26 -9.95 0.98
C MET A 149 -9.51 -10.67 0.47
N ASP A 150 -9.95 -11.73 1.15
CA ASP A 150 -11.21 -12.40 0.84
C ASP A 150 -12.43 -11.70 1.49
N GLU A 151 -13.63 -11.98 1.00
CA GLU A 151 -14.86 -11.38 1.53
C GLU A 151 -15.15 -11.82 2.98
N GLN A 152 -14.83 -13.06 3.35
CA GLN A 152 -15.11 -13.57 4.68
C GLN A 152 -14.33 -12.82 5.76
N THR A 153 -13.06 -12.55 5.48
CA THR A 153 -12.14 -11.76 6.31
C THR A 153 -12.65 -10.33 6.45
N PHE A 154 -13.09 -9.72 5.34
CA PHE A 154 -13.75 -8.42 5.37
C PHE A 154 -14.96 -8.42 6.30
N MET A 155 -15.82 -9.43 6.19
CA MET A 155 -17.02 -9.55 7.02
C MET A 155 -16.69 -9.69 8.50
N VAL A 156 -15.66 -10.48 8.86
CA VAL A 156 -15.19 -10.58 10.26
C VAL A 156 -14.75 -9.21 10.80
N ASN A 157 -13.94 -8.46 10.04
CA ASN A 157 -13.48 -7.14 10.47
C ASN A 157 -14.63 -6.12 10.53
N ARG A 158 -15.56 -6.19 9.57
CA ARG A 158 -16.77 -5.38 9.54
C ARG A 158 -17.65 -5.63 10.76
N GLU A 159 -17.91 -6.89 11.10
CA GLU A 159 -18.68 -7.26 12.29
C GLU A 159 -18.01 -6.74 13.55
N ARG A 160 -16.69 -6.92 13.70
CA ARG A 160 -15.94 -6.36 14.84
C ARG A 160 -16.06 -4.84 14.94
N ALA A 161 -15.99 -4.13 13.82
CA ALA A 161 -16.14 -2.68 13.80
C ALA A 161 -17.56 -2.26 14.21
N VAL A 162 -18.58 -2.93 13.67
CA VAL A 162 -19.99 -2.65 13.99
C VAL A 162 -20.30 -2.98 15.45
N ASP A 163 -19.85 -4.13 15.96
CA ASP A 163 -20.02 -4.53 17.35
C ASP A 163 -19.35 -3.54 18.31
N TYR A 164 -18.13 -3.10 17.97
CA TYR A 164 -17.45 -2.06 18.73
C TYR A 164 -18.28 -0.76 18.74
N LEU A 165 -18.72 -0.28 17.58
CA LEU A 165 -19.53 0.94 17.48
C LEU A 165 -20.84 0.82 18.28
N ASN A 166 -21.51 -0.33 18.22
CA ASN A 166 -22.73 -0.64 19.00
C ASN A 166 -22.48 -0.87 20.50
N SER A 167 -21.22 -0.97 20.94
CA SER A 167 -20.87 -1.05 22.37
C SER A 167 -20.69 0.32 23.02
N LEU A 168 -20.55 1.38 22.20
CA LEU A 168 -20.33 2.74 22.66
C LEU A 168 -21.63 3.36 23.19
N ASP A 169 -21.49 4.35 24.08
CA ASP A 169 -22.63 5.17 24.53
C ASP A 169 -23.29 5.91 23.35
N LYS A 170 -22.47 6.26 22.36
CA LYS A 170 -22.86 7.08 21.21
C LYS A 170 -21.95 6.88 20.03
N VAL A 171 -22.52 7.04 18.84
CA VAL A 171 -21.84 7.01 17.55
C VAL A 171 -22.25 8.23 16.74
N PHE A 172 -21.34 8.73 15.91
CA PHE A 172 -21.56 9.89 15.07
C PHE A 172 -21.80 9.44 13.64
N VAL A 173 -22.84 9.97 12.99
CA VAL A 173 -23.18 9.65 11.60
C VAL A 173 -23.28 10.91 10.78
N ASN A 174 -22.55 10.97 9.66
CA ASN A 174 -22.54 12.11 8.75
C ASN A 174 -22.86 11.64 7.33
N ASP A 175 -23.91 12.20 6.74
CA ASP A 175 -24.25 12.03 5.34
C ASP A 175 -23.69 13.22 4.56
N GLN A 176 -22.83 12.95 3.57
CA GLN A 176 -22.10 13.97 2.82
C GLN A 176 -21.98 13.59 1.34
N PHE A 177 -21.52 14.53 0.51
CA PHE A 177 -21.19 14.27 -0.89
C PHE A 177 -19.68 14.30 -1.16
N LEU A 178 -19.26 13.57 -2.19
CA LEU A 178 -18.00 13.77 -2.89
C LEU A 178 -18.28 14.28 -4.30
N ASN A 179 -17.31 14.97 -4.88
CA ASN A 179 -17.32 15.54 -6.22
C ASN A 179 -18.32 16.70 -6.41
N TRP A 180 -17.81 17.90 -6.64
CA TRP A 180 -18.65 19.10 -6.83
C TRP A 180 -19.46 19.09 -8.12
N ASP A 181 -19.13 18.25 -9.11
CA ASP A 181 -19.93 18.07 -10.31
C ASP A 181 -21.27 17.38 -9.97
N PRO A 182 -22.42 18.08 -10.05
CA PRO A 182 -23.71 17.53 -9.61
C PRO A 182 -24.12 16.25 -10.34
N GLN A 183 -23.68 16.04 -11.58
CA GLN A 183 -24.00 14.84 -12.36
C GLN A 183 -23.20 13.61 -11.90
N ASN A 184 -22.08 13.84 -11.22
CA ASN A 184 -21.11 12.82 -10.85
C ASN A 184 -20.83 12.78 -9.34
N ARG A 185 -21.73 13.37 -8.55
CA ARG A 185 -21.71 13.29 -7.08
C ARG A 185 -21.80 11.84 -6.60
N ILE A 186 -21.12 11.56 -5.50
CA ILE A 186 -21.20 10.29 -4.78
C ILE A 186 -21.70 10.58 -3.37
N LYS A 187 -22.77 9.92 -2.94
CA LYS A 187 -23.27 10.00 -1.58
C LYS A 187 -22.46 9.11 -0.66
N VAL A 188 -21.93 9.68 0.42
CA VAL A 188 -21.15 8.94 1.41
C VAL A 188 -21.76 9.08 2.79
N ARG A 189 -21.84 7.95 3.50
CA ARG A 189 -22.19 7.91 4.93
C ARG A 189 -20.97 7.57 5.73
N ILE A 190 -20.64 8.40 6.70
CA ILE A 190 -19.52 8.19 7.61
C ILE A 190 -20.11 7.84 8.97
N VAL A 191 -19.74 6.69 9.52
CA VAL A 191 -20.06 6.27 10.88
C VAL A 191 -18.75 6.26 11.67
N SER A 192 -18.65 7.06 12.74
CA SER A 192 -17.41 7.17 13.53
C SER A 192 -17.64 7.08 15.03
N ALA A 193 -16.66 6.50 15.73
CA ALA A 193 -16.63 6.45 17.20
C ALA A 193 -16.35 7.80 17.86
N ARG A 194 -15.65 8.70 17.15
CA ARG A 194 -15.21 10.01 17.67
C ARG A 194 -15.93 11.17 16.96
N ALA A 195 -16.31 12.18 17.74
CA ALA A 195 -16.78 13.49 17.28
C ALA A 195 -15.72 14.22 16.46
N TYR A 196 -14.44 14.08 16.84
CA TYR A 196 -13.32 14.58 16.04
C TYR A 196 -13.39 14.08 14.59
N HIS A 197 -13.52 12.77 14.38
CA HIS A 197 -13.56 12.17 13.04
C HIS A 197 -14.78 12.64 12.25
N SER A 198 -15.90 12.83 12.92
CA SER A 198 -17.13 13.39 12.35
C SER A 198 -16.93 14.84 11.89
N LEU A 199 -16.29 15.70 12.70
CA LEU A 199 -15.95 17.08 12.33
C LEU A 199 -14.92 17.13 11.19
N PHE A 200 -13.93 16.24 11.21
CA PHE A 200 -12.98 16.12 10.11
C PHE A 200 -13.69 15.82 8.79
N MET A 201 -14.59 14.84 8.75
CA MET A 201 -15.33 14.49 7.52
C MET A 201 -16.35 15.56 7.13
N HIS A 202 -16.93 16.29 8.09
CA HIS A 202 -17.74 17.49 7.83
C HIS A 202 -16.92 18.58 7.10
N ASN A 203 -15.63 18.70 7.42
CA ASN A 203 -14.73 19.64 6.75
C ASN A 203 -14.28 19.12 5.38
N MET A 204 -13.91 17.84 5.28
CA MET A 204 -13.30 17.27 4.08
C MET A 204 -14.28 16.87 2.97
N CYS A 205 -15.53 16.55 3.31
CA CYS A 205 -16.57 16.25 2.32
C CYS A 205 -17.45 17.48 2.02
N ILE A 206 -18.24 17.38 0.96
CA ILE A 206 -19.18 18.43 0.56
C ILE A 206 -20.44 18.28 1.40
N ARG A 207 -20.78 19.33 2.14
CA ARG A 207 -21.93 19.36 3.04
C ARG A 207 -23.23 19.46 2.25
N PRO A 208 -24.17 18.51 2.42
CA PRO A 208 -25.50 18.62 1.83
C PRO A 208 -26.28 19.77 2.47
N THR A 209 -27.18 20.38 1.70
CA THR A 209 -28.21 21.27 2.23
C THR A 209 -29.23 20.50 3.07
N ALA A 210 -30.04 21.21 3.87
CA ALA A 210 -31.09 20.57 4.67
C ALA A 210 -32.08 19.76 3.81
N GLU A 211 -32.45 20.27 2.63
CA GLU A 211 -33.32 19.57 1.68
C GLU A 211 -32.64 18.33 1.07
N GLU A 212 -31.34 18.41 0.74
CA GLU A 212 -30.57 17.26 0.26
C GLU A 212 -30.39 16.20 1.35
N LEU A 213 -30.32 16.58 2.63
CA LEU A 213 -30.29 15.62 3.76
C LEU A 213 -31.63 14.91 3.93
N GLU A 214 -32.75 15.65 3.87
CA GLU A 214 -34.09 15.04 3.94
C GLU A 214 -34.31 14.03 2.80
N ASN A 215 -33.74 14.32 1.62
CA ASN A 215 -33.85 13.51 0.43
C ASN A 215 -32.58 12.67 0.14
N PHE A 216 -31.70 12.47 1.12
CA PHE A 216 -30.40 11.82 0.89
C PHE A 216 -30.54 10.38 0.39
N GLY A 217 -31.55 9.67 0.92
CA GLY A 217 -31.83 8.29 0.58
C GLY A 217 -30.69 7.35 0.98
N THR A 218 -30.44 6.32 0.17
CA THR A 218 -29.37 5.35 0.42
C THR A 218 -28.01 5.94 0.03
N PRO A 219 -26.96 5.86 0.87
CA PRO A 219 -25.61 6.26 0.49
C PRO A 219 -25.06 5.36 -0.63
N ASP A 220 -24.24 5.93 -1.50
CA ASP A 220 -23.51 5.15 -2.50
C ASP A 220 -22.33 4.42 -1.89
N PHE A 221 -21.77 4.89 -0.78
CA PHE A 221 -20.66 4.24 -0.08
C PHE A 221 -20.71 4.55 1.43
N THR A 222 -20.31 3.60 2.28
CA THR A 222 -20.33 3.76 3.75
C THR A 222 -18.97 3.48 4.38
N ILE A 223 -18.53 4.32 5.32
CA ILE A 223 -17.35 4.10 6.15
C ILE A 223 -17.77 3.73 7.57
N TYR A 224 -17.21 2.65 8.10
CA TYR A 224 -17.25 2.30 9.52
C TYR A 224 -15.89 2.58 10.14
N ASN A 225 -15.74 3.76 10.75
CA ASN A 225 -14.54 4.15 11.46
C ASN A 225 -14.61 3.73 12.93
N ALA A 226 -14.14 2.51 13.17
CA ALA A 226 -13.90 1.91 14.48
C ALA A 226 -12.41 1.99 14.86
N GLY A 227 -11.70 3.04 14.42
CA GLY A 227 -10.25 3.15 14.52
C GLY A 227 -9.65 3.08 15.93
N GLN A 228 -10.46 3.31 16.97
CA GLN A 228 -10.08 3.12 18.37
C GLN A 228 -9.98 1.63 18.78
N PHE A 229 -10.66 0.74 18.05
CA PHE A 229 -10.66 -0.69 18.30
C PHE A 229 -9.63 -1.41 17.43
N PRO A 230 -8.76 -2.26 17.99
CA PRO A 230 -7.72 -2.91 17.22
C PRO A 230 -8.27 -4.02 16.31
N CYS A 231 -7.63 -4.17 15.15
CA CYS A 231 -7.78 -5.35 14.31
C CYS A 231 -7.17 -6.59 15.00
N ASN A 232 -7.75 -7.76 14.76
CA ASN A 232 -7.17 -9.01 15.21
C ASN A 232 -6.06 -9.46 14.26
N ARG A 233 -4.80 -9.41 14.71
CA ARG A 233 -3.62 -9.82 13.93
C ARG A 233 -3.62 -11.28 13.48
N TYR A 234 -4.44 -12.12 14.11
CA TYR A 234 -4.57 -13.55 13.79
C TYR A 234 -5.68 -13.83 12.77
N THR A 235 -6.45 -12.82 12.39
CA THR A 235 -7.37 -12.94 11.26
C THR A 235 -6.56 -13.04 9.96
N HIS A 236 -7.03 -13.84 9.00
CA HIS A 236 -6.40 -14.01 7.70
C HIS A 236 -6.11 -12.65 7.02
N TYR A 237 -5.06 -12.57 6.20
CA TYR A 237 -4.54 -11.33 5.57
C TYR A 237 -4.03 -10.21 6.51
N MET A 238 -4.23 -10.29 7.83
CA MET A 238 -3.80 -9.23 8.75
C MET A 238 -2.32 -9.34 9.10
N THR A 239 -1.64 -8.20 9.12
CA THR A 239 -0.19 -8.10 9.41
C THR A 239 0.11 -7.30 10.66
N SER A 240 -0.88 -6.61 11.22
CA SER A 240 -0.74 -5.79 12.42
C SER A 240 -2.08 -5.67 13.16
N SER A 241 -2.13 -4.85 14.21
CA SER A 241 -3.37 -4.48 14.89
C SER A 241 -4.15 -3.37 14.16
N THR A 242 -3.70 -2.94 12.98
CA THR A 242 -4.33 -1.92 12.14
C THR A 242 -4.86 -2.58 10.87
N SER A 243 -6.05 -2.17 10.40
CA SER A 243 -6.56 -2.55 9.08
C SER A 243 -7.41 -1.46 8.48
N ILE A 244 -7.26 -1.26 7.16
CA ILE A 244 -8.06 -0.35 6.36
C ILE A 244 -8.63 -1.14 5.18
N ASP A 245 -9.83 -1.65 5.35
CA ASP A 245 -10.42 -2.62 4.44
C ASP A 245 -11.42 -1.95 3.51
N LEU A 246 -11.31 -2.20 2.20
CA LEU A 246 -12.28 -1.74 1.20
C LEU A 246 -12.97 -2.93 0.53
N ASN A 247 -14.30 -2.91 0.51
CA ASN A 247 -15.11 -3.82 -0.30
C ASN A 247 -15.94 -3.01 -1.30
N LEU A 248 -15.55 -3.04 -2.57
CA LEU A 248 -16.16 -2.24 -3.62
C LEU A 248 -17.53 -2.79 -4.07
N ALA A 249 -17.73 -4.11 -4.01
CA ALA A 249 -19.02 -4.73 -4.31
C ALA A 249 -20.09 -4.35 -3.28
N ARG A 250 -19.71 -4.39 -1.99
CA ARG A 250 -20.57 -3.97 -0.87
C ARG A 250 -20.68 -2.46 -0.71
N ARG A 251 -19.74 -1.72 -1.30
CA ARG A 251 -19.60 -0.26 -1.18
C ARG A 251 -19.37 0.17 0.28
N GLU A 252 -18.49 -0.56 0.94
CA GLU A 252 -18.18 -0.37 2.36
C GLU A 252 -16.67 -0.26 2.58
N MET A 253 -16.29 0.53 3.58
CA MET A 253 -14.93 0.62 4.09
C MET A 253 -14.93 0.47 5.60
N VAL A 254 -13.96 -0.28 6.13
CA VAL A 254 -13.81 -0.54 7.57
C VAL A 254 -12.43 -0.08 8.01
N ILE A 255 -12.37 0.69 9.11
CA ILE A 255 -11.11 1.16 9.70
C ILE A 255 -11.02 0.64 11.13
N LEU A 256 -9.94 -0.09 11.42
CA LEU A 256 -9.60 -0.63 12.73
C LEU A 256 -8.15 -0.28 13.11
N GLY A 257 -7.92 0.00 14.39
CA GLY A 257 -6.58 0.15 14.97
C GLY A 257 -5.76 1.34 14.48
N THR A 258 -6.41 2.37 13.95
CA THR A 258 -5.79 3.66 13.61
C THR A 258 -6.81 4.78 13.78
N GLN A 259 -6.43 5.87 14.43
CA GLN A 259 -7.29 7.04 14.60
C GLN A 259 -6.83 8.23 13.73
N TYR A 260 -5.89 8.00 12.81
CA TYR A 260 -5.45 9.00 11.84
C TYR A 260 -6.57 9.28 10.84
N ALA A 261 -7.11 10.50 10.84
CA ALA A 261 -8.30 10.81 10.04
C ALA A 261 -8.05 10.79 8.53
N GLY A 262 -6.79 10.96 8.11
CA GLY A 262 -6.41 10.87 6.71
C GLY A 262 -6.70 9.51 6.05
N GLU A 263 -6.93 8.44 6.82
CA GLU A 263 -7.39 7.16 6.27
C GLU A 263 -8.80 7.27 5.67
N MET A 264 -9.74 7.97 6.33
CA MET A 264 -11.09 8.17 5.80
C MET A 264 -11.05 8.94 4.47
N LYS A 265 -10.32 10.06 4.45
CA LYS A 265 -10.11 10.89 3.24
C LYS A 265 -9.54 10.05 2.09
N LYS A 266 -8.39 9.39 2.31
CA LYS A 266 -7.68 8.67 1.25
C LYS A 266 -8.33 7.33 0.87
N GLY A 267 -9.12 6.75 1.76
CA GLY A 267 -10.00 5.62 1.45
C GLY A 267 -11.06 6.01 0.43
N LEU A 268 -11.80 7.10 0.67
CA LEU A 268 -12.77 7.63 -0.30
C LEU A 268 -12.10 8.05 -1.61
N PHE A 269 -10.91 8.64 -1.55
CA PHE A 269 -10.16 8.96 -2.75
C PHE A 269 -9.79 7.71 -3.58
N SER A 270 -9.42 6.61 -2.92
CA SER A 270 -9.21 5.32 -3.59
C SER A 270 -10.50 4.84 -4.28
N VAL A 271 -11.65 4.99 -3.62
CA VAL A 271 -12.96 4.69 -4.23
C VAL A 271 -13.21 5.55 -5.47
N MET A 272 -12.90 6.86 -5.42
CA MET A 272 -13.01 7.75 -6.58
C MET A 272 -12.07 7.36 -7.73
N HIS A 273 -10.86 6.90 -7.40
CA HIS A 273 -9.91 6.34 -8.37
C HIS A 273 -10.39 5.05 -9.06
N TYR A 274 -11.39 4.36 -8.50
CA TYR A 274 -12.06 3.22 -9.14
C TYR A 274 -13.33 3.64 -9.89
N LEU A 275 -14.24 4.35 -9.22
CA LEU A 275 -15.56 4.69 -9.77
C LEU A 275 -15.47 5.66 -10.95
N MET A 276 -14.63 6.69 -10.86
CA MET A 276 -14.57 7.75 -11.89
C MET A 276 -14.04 7.23 -13.23
N PRO A 277 -12.93 6.46 -13.28
CA PRO A 277 -12.48 5.90 -14.56
C PRO A 277 -13.48 4.95 -15.22
N LYS A 278 -14.29 4.20 -14.44
CA LYS A 278 -15.38 3.38 -15.01
C LYS A 278 -16.44 4.24 -15.70
N ARG A 279 -16.61 5.49 -15.26
CA ARG A 279 -17.46 6.52 -15.89
C ARG A 279 -16.74 7.36 -16.95
N GLN A 280 -15.54 6.98 -17.39
CA GLN A 280 -14.67 7.77 -18.28
C GLN A 280 -14.30 9.16 -17.74
N ILE A 281 -14.28 9.32 -16.41
CA ILE A 281 -13.86 10.54 -15.72
C ILE A 281 -12.49 10.29 -15.09
N LEU A 282 -11.54 11.18 -15.36
CA LEU A 282 -10.18 11.03 -14.88
C LEU A 282 -10.06 11.56 -13.44
N SER A 283 -9.86 10.67 -12.47
CA SER A 283 -9.53 11.04 -11.08
C SER A 283 -8.04 11.31 -10.92
N LEU A 284 -7.69 12.41 -10.26
CA LEU A 284 -6.34 12.98 -10.21
C LEU A 284 -5.95 13.36 -8.78
N HIS A 285 -4.69 13.10 -8.42
CA HIS A 285 -4.07 13.60 -7.20
C HIS A 285 -3.30 14.88 -7.52
N SER A 286 -3.98 16.01 -7.45
CA SER A 286 -3.49 17.30 -7.92
C SER A 286 -4.01 18.45 -7.05
N GLY A 287 -3.26 19.55 -6.96
CA GLY A 287 -3.86 20.84 -6.66
C GLY A 287 -4.48 21.43 -7.94
N CYS A 288 -5.47 22.30 -7.80
CA CYS A 288 -6.09 22.96 -8.94
C CYS A 288 -6.51 24.39 -8.60
N ASN A 289 -6.18 25.32 -9.49
CA ASN A 289 -6.65 26.69 -9.42
C ASN A 289 -7.06 27.22 -10.81
N MET A 290 -7.78 28.34 -10.79
CA MET A 290 -8.34 28.98 -11.96
C MET A 290 -8.02 30.48 -11.93
N GLY A 291 -7.47 31.02 -13.01
CA GLY A 291 -7.26 32.45 -13.15
C GLY A 291 -8.57 33.20 -13.30
N LYS A 292 -8.50 34.54 -13.22
CA LYS A 292 -9.69 35.40 -13.33
C LYS A 292 -10.36 35.29 -14.71
N ASP A 293 -9.59 34.98 -15.74
CA ASP A 293 -10.06 34.78 -17.11
C ASP A 293 -10.49 33.33 -17.39
N GLY A 294 -10.55 32.49 -16.36
CA GLY A 294 -11.00 31.09 -16.47
C GLY A 294 -9.95 30.10 -16.94
N ASP A 295 -8.67 30.49 -17.06
CA ASP A 295 -7.59 29.56 -17.35
C ASP A 295 -7.31 28.63 -16.15
N VAL A 296 -7.38 27.32 -16.35
CA VAL A 296 -7.23 26.33 -15.27
C VAL A 296 -5.84 25.69 -15.31
N ALA A 297 -5.24 25.47 -14.14
CA ALA A 297 -3.98 24.77 -13.97
C ALA A 297 -4.11 23.61 -12.97
N LEU A 298 -3.51 22.47 -13.30
CA LEU A 298 -3.37 21.30 -12.43
C LEU A 298 -1.94 21.20 -11.93
N PHE A 299 -1.75 20.91 -10.64
CA PHE A 299 -0.46 20.79 -9.97
C PHE A 299 -0.32 19.38 -9.39
N PHE A 300 0.46 18.52 -10.03
CA PHE A 300 0.75 17.17 -9.55
C PHE A 300 1.99 17.18 -8.67
N GLY A 301 1.93 16.55 -7.51
CA GLY A 301 3.07 16.46 -6.61
C GLY A 301 2.75 15.63 -5.37
N LEU A 302 3.78 14.97 -4.82
CA LEU A 302 3.60 14.22 -3.58
C LEU A 302 3.51 15.17 -2.37
N SER A 303 2.55 14.92 -1.49
CA SER A 303 2.60 15.48 -0.13
C SER A 303 3.87 14.94 0.53
N GLY A 304 4.74 15.80 1.07
CA GLY A 304 6.05 15.36 1.57
C GLY A 304 5.94 14.14 2.47
N LYS A 305 6.63 13.07 2.09
CA LYS A 305 6.62 11.81 2.83
C LYS A 305 7.53 11.96 4.05
N VAL A 306 7.02 11.53 5.20
CA VAL A 306 7.81 11.11 6.34
C VAL A 306 7.28 9.72 6.63
N SER A 307 8.08 8.69 6.34
CA SER A 307 7.79 7.32 6.76
C SER A 307 7.71 7.27 8.29
N SER A 308 6.67 6.64 8.81
CA SER A 308 6.54 6.35 10.24
C SER A 308 7.61 5.34 10.67
N GLY A 309 8.70 5.81 11.29
CA GLY A 309 9.62 4.99 12.07
C GLY A 309 9.03 4.72 13.46
N GLN A 310 9.14 3.49 13.94
CA GLN A 310 8.80 3.13 15.33
C GLN A 310 9.88 3.66 16.27
N HIS A 311 9.47 4.23 17.40
CA HIS A 311 10.39 4.72 18.44
C HIS A 311 11.27 3.60 19.03
N SER A 312 12.58 3.83 19.04
CA SER A 312 13.48 3.36 20.12
C SER A 312 14.66 4.34 20.28
N ASP A 313 14.72 4.94 21.47
CA ASP A 313 15.79 5.60 22.24
C ASP A 313 16.95 6.39 21.61
N GLU A 314 17.10 7.58 22.19
CA GLU A 314 18.27 8.44 22.46
C GLU A 314 19.29 8.77 21.36
N GLY A 315 19.32 10.07 21.00
CA GLY A 315 20.52 10.71 20.42
C GLY A 315 20.24 12.08 19.81
N LEU A 316 20.91 13.12 20.33
CA LEU A 316 20.89 14.51 19.84
C LEU A 316 20.93 14.61 18.30
N ALA A 317 19.88 15.18 17.69
CA ALA A 317 19.88 15.61 16.29
C ALA A 317 19.70 17.13 16.20
N PHE A 318 20.64 17.79 15.50
CA PHE A 318 20.59 19.21 15.17
C PHE A 318 19.35 19.57 14.33
N PRO A 319 18.85 20.82 14.39
CA PRO A 319 17.63 21.22 13.70
C PRO A 319 17.81 21.18 12.17
N LEU A 320 17.16 20.23 11.51
CA LEU A 320 17.13 20.10 10.06
C LEU A 320 15.93 20.88 9.47
N PRO A 321 16.12 21.66 8.39
CA PRO A 321 15.02 22.36 7.73
C PRO A 321 14.22 21.42 6.80
N ASN A 322 12.94 21.28 7.14
CA ASN A 322 11.75 20.85 6.39
C ASN A 322 11.74 19.46 5.71
N PRO A 323 10.78 18.57 6.06
CA PRO A 323 10.48 17.40 5.26
C PRO A 323 9.97 17.78 3.85
N THR A 324 10.27 16.92 2.89
CA THR A 324 10.19 17.02 1.42
C THR A 324 8.84 17.44 0.83
N CYS A 325 8.34 18.66 1.08
CA CYS A 325 7.11 19.13 0.46
C CYS A 325 7.37 19.60 -0.99
N THR A 326 6.72 18.97 -1.97
CA THR A 326 6.77 19.33 -3.41
C THR A 326 6.07 20.66 -3.74
N GLY A 327 5.40 21.30 -2.77
CA GLY A 327 4.80 22.63 -2.93
C GLY A 327 3.38 22.66 -3.51
N LYS A 328 2.72 21.51 -3.70
CA LYS A 328 1.37 21.41 -4.30
C LYS A 328 0.33 22.35 -3.68
N THR A 329 0.11 22.26 -2.37
CA THR A 329 -0.84 23.13 -1.66
C THR A 329 -0.43 24.59 -1.79
N THR A 330 0.82 24.93 -1.41
CA THR A 330 1.37 26.29 -1.44
C THR A 330 1.32 26.98 -2.82
N LEU A 331 1.52 26.23 -3.91
CA LEU A 331 1.46 26.74 -5.29
C LEU A 331 0.04 26.79 -5.85
N SER A 332 -0.86 25.91 -5.39
CA SER A 332 -2.29 25.97 -5.75
C SER A 332 -3.01 27.12 -5.06
N THR A 333 -2.61 27.46 -3.83
CA THR A 333 -3.11 28.62 -3.05
C THR A 333 -2.36 29.89 -3.45
N ASP A 334 -2.65 30.36 -4.65
CA ASP A 334 -2.16 31.64 -5.18
C ASP A 334 -3.21 32.73 -4.92
N HIS A 335 -2.81 33.85 -4.30
CA HIS A 335 -3.71 34.96 -3.99
C HIS A 335 -4.32 35.62 -5.24
N ASN A 336 -3.73 35.43 -6.43
CA ASN A 336 -4.22 35.99 -7.68
C ASN A 336 -5.23 35.10 -8.41
N ARG A 337 -5.41 33.85 -7.95
CA ARG A 337 -6.18 32.82 -8.64
C ARG A 337 -7.20 32.21 -7.69
N TYR A 338 -8.30 31.74 -8.25
CA TYR A 338 -9.32 31.06 -7.46
C TYR A 338 -8.90 29.62 -7.20
N LEU A 339 -8.86 29.22 -5.93
CA LEU A 339 -8.60 27.83 -5.54
C LEU A 339 -9.82 26.97 -5.90
N ILE A 340 -9.60 25.88 -6.64
CA ILE A 340 -10.62 24.85 -6.89
C ILE A 340 -10.52 23.76 -5.81
N GLY A 341 -9.30 23.32 -5.51
CA GLY A 341 -9.00 22.41 -4.40
C GLY A 341 -7.49 22.13 -4.33
N ASP A 342 -7.00 21.63 -3.20
CA ASP A 342 -5.55 21.50 -2.96
C ASP A 342 -4.98 20.10 -3.23
N ASP A 343 -5.84 19.07 -3.38
CA ASP A 343 -5.37 17.68 -3.33
C ASP A 343 -6.04 16.68 -4.30
N GLU A 344 -7.38 16.72 -4.48
CA GLU A 344 -8.11 15.65 -5.19
C GLU A 344 -9.14 16.20 -6.19
N HIS A 345 -8.98 15.87 -7.48
CA HIS A 345 -9.86 16.39 -8.55
C HIS A 345 -10.32 15.31 -9.53
N CYS A 346 -11.43 15.59 -10.21
CA CYS A 346 -11.91 14.86 -11.37
C CYS A 346 -11.83 15.73 -12.61
N TRP A 347 -11.45 15.17 -13.76
CA TRP A 347 -11.55 15.81 -15.07
C TRP A 347 -12.54 15.04 -15.95
N SER A 348 -13.76 15.57 -16.06
CA SER A 348 -14.86 15.03 -16.87
C SER A 348 -14.86 15.66 -18.28
N ASP A 349 -15.90 15.44 -19.07
CA ASP A 349 -16.07 16.14 -20.35
C ASP A 349 -16.55 17.59 -20.19
N ASN A 350 -16.99 17.98 -19.00
CA ASN A 350 -17.47 19.34 -18.71
C ASN A 350 -16.39 20.26 -18.10
N GLY A 351 -15.28 19.69 -17.63
CA GLY A 351 -14.23 20.44 -16.95
C GLY A 351 -13.61 19.69 -15.79
N VAL A 352 -13.09 20.45 -14.82
CA VAL A 352 -12.51 19.92 -13.58
C VAL A 352 -13.43 20.19 -12.41
N SER A 353 -13.56 19.24 -11.50
CA SER A 353 -14.27 19.39 -10.24
C SER A 353 -13.42 18.91 -9.07
N ASN A 354 -13.49 19.61 -7.94
CA ASN A 354 -12.90 19.14 -6.69
C ASN A 354 -13.71 17.93 -6.18
N ILE A 355 -13.03 16.93 -5.63
CA ILE A 355 -13.66 15.79 -4.96
C ILE A 355 -14.11 16.18 -3.54
N GLU A 356 -13.38 17.09 -2.91
CA GLU A 356 -13.46 17.42 -1.49
C GLU A 356 -14.25 18.71 -1.21
N GLY A 357 -14.72 18.89 0.02
CA GLY A 357 -15.34 20.13 0.52
C GLY A 357 -14.44 20.98 1.43
N GLY A 358 -13.16 20.63 1.54
CA GLY A 358 -12.18 21.28 2.40
C GLY A 358 -10.74 20.95 2.04
N CYS A 359 -9.81 21.41 2.88
CA CYS A 359 -8.38 21.21 2.72
C CYS A 359 -7.78 20.52 3.94
N TYR A 360 -6.77 19.67 3.72
CA TYR A 360 -6.05 18.96 4.78
C TYR A 360 -4.55 19.32 4.80
N ALA A 361 -4.27 20.57 5.18
CA ALA A 361 -2.96 21.18 5.09
C ALA A 361 -1.99 20.63 6.15
N LYS A 362 -0.69 20.62 5.82
CA LYS A 362 0.37 20.41 6.81
C LYS A 362 0.59 21.70 7.60
N CYS A 363 0.84 21.55 8.89
CA CYS A 363 1.03 22.68 9.81
C CYS A 363 2.48 22.87 10.24
N ILE A 364 3.38 21.94 9.90
CA ILE A 364 4.75 22.03 10.35
C ILE A 364 5.47 23.24 9.75
N ASP A 365 6.12 24.02 10.61
CA ASP A 365 6.79 25.28 10.29
C ASP A 365 5.87 26.33 9.64
N LEU A 366 4.55 26.21 9.85
CA LEU A 366 3.54 27.16 9.36
C LEU A 366 3.75 28.52 10.00
N SER A 367 3.81 29.57 9.17
CA SER A 367 3.90 30.95 9.63
C SER A 367 2.94 31.84 8.85
N ARG A 368 2.44 32.88 9.52
CA ARG A 368 1.49 33.82 8.93
C ARG A 368 2.07 34.58 7.74
N GLU A 369 3.38 34.84 7.75
CA GLU A 369 4.08 35.59 6.70
C GLU A 369 4.24 34.76 5.43
N LYS A 370 4.50 33.45 5.58
CA LYS A 370 4.73 32.55 4.44
C LYS A 370 3.41 32.08 3.81
N GLU A 371 2.43 31.73 4.63
CA GLU A 371 1.18 31.09 4.20
C GLU A 371 -0.03 31.71 4.94
N PRO A 372 -0.36 33.00 4.69
CA PRO A 372 -1.39 33.74 5.42
C PRO A 372 -2.80 33.15 5.28
N ASP A 373 -3.15 32.64 4.09
CA ASP A 373 -4.49 32.10 3.86
C ASP A 373 -4.73 30.81 4.67
N ILE A 374 -3.74 29.92 4.73
CA ILE A 374 -3.78 28.70 5.54
C ILE A 374 -3.80 29.07 7.03
N TRP A 375 -2.95 30.02 7.45
CA TRP A 375 -2.93 30.52 8.83
C TRP A 375 -4.31 31.06 9.26
N ASN A 376 -4.93 31.91 8.45
CA ASN A 376 -6.22 32.52 8.75
C ASN A 376 -7.39 31.53 8.68
N ALA A 377 -7.22 30.40 7.98
CA ALA A 377 -8.18 29.31 7.97
C ALA A 377 -8.17 28.49 9.27
N ILE A 378 -7.15 28.63 10.13
CA ILE A 378 -7.13 27.94 11.43
C ILE A 378 -7.91 28.77 12.45
N LYS A 379 -9.18 28.42 12.63
CA LYS A 379 -10.13 29.07 13.54
C LYS A 379 -11.20 28.08 14.02
N PHE A 380 -12.23 28.54 14.73
CA PHE A 380 -13.39 27.72 15.07
C PHE A 380 -13.93 26.94 13.85
N GLY A 381 -14.22 25.64 14.03
CA GLY A 381 -14.57 24.69 12.98
C GLY A 381 -13.38 23.92 12.40
N THR A 382 -12.15 24.42 12.53
CA THR A 382 -10.94 23.72 12.08
C THR A 382 -10.53 22.64 13.06
N VAL A 383 -10.06 21.50 12.54
CA VAL A 383 -9.38 20.48 13.35
C VAL A 383 -7.88 20.60 13.19
N LEU A 384 -7.15 20.68 14.30
CA LEU A 384 -5.70 20.51 14.35
C LEU A 384 -5.38 19.08 14.84
N GLU A 385 -4.69 18.29 14.02
CA GLU A 385 -4.29 16.93 14.36
C GLU A 385 -2.79 16.90 14.71
N ASN A 386 -2.48 16.37 15.90
CA ASN A 386 -1.12 16.12 16.39
C ASN A 386 -0.21 17.35 16.58
N VAL A 387 -0.79 18.55 16.68
CA VAL A 387 -0.03 19.77 17.00
C VAL A 387 0.30 19.85 18.50
N VAL A 388 1.40 20.51 18.83
CA VAL A 388 1.74 20.87 20.21
C VAL A 388 1.34 22.33 20.45
N PHE A 389 0.84 22.62 21.64
CA PHE A 389 0.44 23.96 22.06
C PHE A 389 0.74 24.16 23.54
N ASP A 390 0.90 25.40 23.95
CA ASP A 390 1.10 25.75 25.37
C ASP A 390 -0.17 25.46 26.19
N GLU A 391 -0.03 24.75 27.30
CA GLU A 391 -1.19 24.31 28.10
C GLU A 391 -2.00 25.45 28.71
N HIS A 392 -1.38 26.61 28.95
CA HIS A 392 -2.03 27.75 29.59
C HIS A 392 -2.58 28.74 28.56
N THR A 393 -1.74 29.21 27.63
CA THR A 393 -2.12 30.19 26.60
C THR A 393 -2.90 29.58 25.46
N ARG A 394 -2.78 28.26 25.26
CA ARG A 394 -3.35 27.50 24.13
C ARG A 394 -2.79 27.90 22.76
N GLU A 395 -1.69 28.65 22.73
CA GLU A 395 -1.00 29.00 21.50
C GLU A 395 -0.27 27.78 20.92
N VAL A 396 -0.47 27.54 19.63
CA VAL A 396 0.10 26.39 18.92
C VAL A 396 1.54 26.69 18.52
N ASP A 397 2.45 25.79 18.88
CA ASP A 397 3.82 25.79 18.36
C ASP A 397 3.86 24.96 17.08
N TYR A 398 3.82 25.63 15.94
CA TYR A 398 3.89 25.00 14.63
C TYR A 398 5.28 24.47 14.27
N SER A 399 6.32 24.80 15.04
CA SER A 399 7.68 24.30 14.81
C SER A 399 7.98 23.01 15.58
N ASP A 400 7.17 22.68 16.58
CA ASP A 400 7.34 21.50 17.41
C ASP A 400 6.97 20.21 16.64
N LYS A 401 7.91 19.27 16.65
CA LYS A 401 7.88 17.97 15.95
C LYS A 401 7.86 16.79 16.90
N SER A 402 7.80 17.02 18.22
CA SER A 402 7.92 16.01 19.27
C SER A 402 6.87 14.89 19.15
N VAL A 403 5.67 15.22 18.67
CA VAL A 403 4.64 14.21 18.35
C VAL A 403 4.85 13.62 16.96
N THR A 404 4.98 14.48 15.94
CA THR A 404 5.22 14.07 14.55
C THR A 404 5.58 15.28 13.68
N GLU A 405 6.33 15.06 12.60
CA GLU A 405 6.49 16.06 11.53
C GLU A 405 5.24 16.19 10.63
N ASN A 406 4.28 15.27 10.75
CA ASN A 406 3.04 15.28 9.97
C ASN A 406 1.88 15.93 10.75
N THR A 407 2.14 17.08 11.39
CA THR A 407 1.08 17.91 11.99
C THR A 407 0.15 18.45 10.91
N ARG A 408 -1.16 18.53 11.20
CA ARG A 408 -2.18 18.83 10.18
C ARG A 408 -3.27 19.79 10.66
N ALA A 409 -3.88 20.49 9.70
CA ALA A 409 -5.11 21.26 9.85
C ALA A 409 -6.13 20.83 8.80
N ALA A 410 -7.33 20.45 9.25
CA ALA A 410 -8.48 20.17 8.39
C ALA A 410 -9.52 21.27 8.55
N TYR A 411 -9.78 22.01 7.48
CA TYR A 411 -10.73 23.12 7.46
C TYR A 411 -11.59 23.11 6.20
N PRO A 412 -12.83 23.63 6.27
CA PRO A 412 -13.72 23.71 5.11
C PRO A 412 -13.18 24.69 4.08
N ILE A 413 -13.48 24.46 2.79
CA ILE A 413 -12.89 25.21 1.67
C ILE A 413 -13.25 26.70 1.70
N GLU A 414 -14.41 27.03 2.28
CA GLU A 414 -14.93 28.38 2.53
C GLU A 414 -13.99 29.23 3.39
N TYR A 415 -13.07 28.61 4.14
CA TYR A 415 -12.13 29.35 4.97
C TYR A 415 -10.99 29.97 4.17
N ILE A 416 -10.78 29.53 2.92
CA ILE A 416 -9.89 30.17 1.97
C ILE A 416 -10.66 31.26 1.22
N PRO A 417 -10.31 32.55 1.39
CA PRO A 417 -11.10 33.66 0.83
C PRO A 417 -11.26 33.63 -0.69
N ASN A 418 -10.25 33.14 -1.40
CA ASN A 418 -10.24 33.03 -2.86
C ASN A 418 -10.68 31.64 -3.36
N ALA A 419 -11.33 30.81 -2.56
CA ALA A 419 -11.90 29.56 -3.05
C ALA A 419 -13.04 29.84 -4.04
N LYS A 420 -13.10 29.09 -5.15
CA LYS A 420 -14.25 29.10 -6.05
C LYS A 420 -15.33 28.18 -5.48
N ILE A 421 -16.53 28.71 -5.28
CA ILE A 421 -17.70 27.94 -4.87
C ILE A 421 -18.82 28.17 -5.90
N PRO A 422 -19.38 27.11 -6.52
CA PRO A 422 -18.98 25.71 -6.43
C PRO A 422 -17.57 25.45 -6.98
N CYS A 423 -16.87 24.44 -6.42
CA CYS A 423 -15.50 24.08 -6.79
C CYS A 423 -15.41 23.31 -8.13
N VAL A 424 -15.95 23.91 -9.19
CA VAL A 424 -15.92 23.40 -10.57
C VAL A 424 -15.31 24.45 -11.50
N ALA A 425 -14.55 24.02 -12.49
CA ALA A 425 -13.88 24.89 -13.44
C ALA A 425 -13.86 24.28 -14.85
N SER A 426 -13.49 25.08 -15.85
CA SER A 426 -13.32 24.63 -17.23
C SER A 426 -12.10 23.71 -17.40
N HIS A 427 -11.82 23.31 -18.64
CA HIS A 427 -10.69 22.43 -18.94
C HIS A 427 -9.33 23.10 -18.61
N PRO A 428 -8.37 22.35 -18.03
CA PRO A 428 -7.01 22.81 -17.80
C PRO A 428 -6.30 23.22 -19.10
N LYS A 429 -5.62 24.36 -19.05
CA LYS A 429 -4.65 24.77 -20.08
C LYS A 429 -3.24 24.31 -19.73
N ASN A 430 -2.95 24.15 -18.44
CA ASN A 430 -1.63 23.79 -17.93
C ASN A 430 -1.70 22.56 -17.01
N VAL A 431 -0.83 21.60 -17.25
CA VAL A 431 -0.59 20.42 -16.40
C VAL A 431 0.85 20.51 -15.89
N ILE A 432 1.01 20.75 -14.60
CA ILE A 432 2.30 21.06 -13.97
C ILE A 432 2.69 19.89 -13.07
N LEU A 433 3.81 19.23 -13.38
CA LEU A 433 4.38 18.13 -12.62
C LEU A 433 5.47 18.70 -11.70
N LEU A 434 5.24 18.66 -10.39
CA LEU A 434 6.17 19.16 -9.37
C LEU A 434 7.09 18.02 -8.92
N ALA A 435 8.40 18.24 -9.06
CA ALA A 435 9.42 17.30 -8.60
C ALA A 435 10.30 18.00 -7.55
N CYS A 436 10.44 17.38 -6.36
CA CYS A 436 11.42 17.83 -5.38
C CYS A 436 12.73 17.09 -5.64
N ASP A 437 13.55 17.58 -6.57
CA ASP A 437 14.81 16.91 -6.93
C ASP A 437 15.94 17.24 -5.94
N ALA A 438 16.23 16.32 -5.02
CA ALA A 438 17.35 16.45 -4.09
C ALA A 438 18.71 16.09 -4.70
N PHE A 439 18.74 15.55 -5.93
CA PHE A 439 19.99 15.34 -6.67
C PHE A 439 20.50 16.63 -7.31
N GLY A 440 19.64 17.64 -7.49
CA GLY A 440 20.01 18.97 -7.97
C GLY A 440 20.37 19.02 -9.45
N VAL A 441 19.83 18.11 -10.26
CA VAL A 441 20.14 17.97 -11.68
C VAL A 441 18.99 18.32 -12.61
N LEU A 442 17.75 18.33 -12.12
CA LEU A 442 16.61 18.77 -12.91
C LEU A 442 16.55 20.30 -13.01
N PRO A 443 16.23 20.85 -14.21
CA PRO A 443 16.04 22.28 -14.39
C PRO A 443 14.87 22.83 -13.57
N PRO A 444 14.90 24.12 -13.18
CA PRO A 444 13.78 24.75 -12.45
C PRO A 444 12.44 24.62 -13.17
N VAL A 445 12.45 24.67 -14.51
CA VAL A 445 11.27 24.47 -15.35
C VAL A 445 11.63 23.84 -16.68
N SER A 446 10.78 22.95 -17.18
CA SER A 446 10.83 22.43 -18.54
C SER A 446 9.45 22.38 -19.16
N LYS A 447 9.37 22.70 -20.45
CA LYS A 447 8.21 22.41 -21.28
C LYS A 447 8.30 20.95 -21.71
N LEU A 448 7.20 20.21 -21.57
CA LEU A 448 7.15 18.79 -21.90
C LEU A 448 6.35 18.58 -23.17
N THR A 449 6.82 17.66 -24.01
CA THR A 449 5.97 17.02 -25.02
C THR A 449 4.89 16.16 -24.35
N LEU A 450 3.85 15.77 -25.10
CA LEU A 450 2.81 14.88 -24.57
C LEU A 450 3.39 13.56 -24.05
N ALA A 451 4.30 12.95 -24.81
CA ALA A 451 4.97 11.70 -24.44
C ALA A 451 5.85 11.86 -23.18
N GLN A 452 6.63 12.95 -23.08
CA GLN A 452 7.40 13.26 -21.86
C GLN A 452 6.48 13.51 -20.66
N THR A 453 5.35 14.19 -20.86
CA THR A 453 4.37 14.41 -19.79
C THR A 453 3.88 13.09 -19.24
N MET A 454 3.53 12.13 -20.11
CA MET A 454 3.09 10.81 -19.68
C MET A 454 4.21 9.99 -19.04
N TYR A 455 5.43 10.05 -19.56
CA TYR A 455 6.59 9.38 -18.98
C TYR A 455 6.85 9.86 -17.54
N HIS A 456 6.89 11.18 -17.33
CA HIS A 456 7.08 11.77 -16.01
C HIS A 456 5.87 11.58 -15.09
N PHE A 457 4.65 11.56 -15.63
CA PHE A 457 3.43 11.27 -14.86
C PHE A 457 3.41 9.83 -14.34
N ILE A 458 3.70 8.85 -15.19
CA ILE A 458 3.82 7.43 -14.78
C ILE A 458 4.99 7.23 -13.83
N SER A 459 6.10 7.94 -14.03
CA SER A 459 7.25 7.85 -13.11
C SER A 459 6.92 8.45 -11.75
N GLY A 460 6.27 9.61 -11.71
CA GLY A 460 5.91 10.33 -10.49
C GLY A 460 7.10 10.56 -9.57
N TYR A 461 8.19 11.11 -10.13
CA TYR A 461 9.47 11.26 -9.44
C TYR A 461 9.46 12.38 -8.40
N THR A 462 10.02 12.09 -7.24
CA THR A 462 10.48 13.04 -6.22
C THR A 462 11.71 12.46 -5.52
N ALA A 463 12.40 13.23 -4.69
CA ALA A 463 13.44 12.68 -3.81
C ALA A 463 13.06 12.83 -2.33
N LEU A 464 13.49 11.85 -1.53
CA LEU A 464 13.60 11.93 -0.07
C LEU A 464 14.96 12.55 0.27
N VAL A 465 14.97 13.36 1.33
CA VAL A 465 16.14 14.13 1.76
C VAL A 465 16.79 13.43 2.96
N ALA A 466 18.11 13.55 3.10
CA ALA A 466 18.83 12.96 4.22
C ALA A 466 18.39 13.57 5.56
N GLY A 467 18.14 12.72 6.56
CA GLY A 467 17.69 13.12 7.89
C GLY A 467 16.19 13.37 8.05
N THR A 468 15.37 13.23 6.99
CA THR A 468 13.89 13.31 7.12
C THR A 468 13.25 11.98 7.49
N GLU A 469 14.01 10.88 7.44
CA GLU A 469 13.57 9.54 7.89
C GLU A 469 14.75 8.80 8.52
N GLU A 470 14.45 7.94 9.50
CA GLU A 470 15.45 7.12 10.19
C GLU A 470 16.22 6.25 9.18
N GLY A 471 17.55 6.32 9.22
CA GLY A 471 18.44 5.55 8.35
C GLY A 471 18.79 6.19 6.99
N ILE A 472 18.16 7.32 6.59
CA ILE A 472 18.51 8.00 5.33
C ILE A 472 19.66 8.99 5.54
N LYS A 473 20.87 8.60 5.13
CA LYS A 473 22.09 9.43 5.20
C LYS A 473 22.40 10.21 3.91
N GLU A 474 21.82 9.81 2.78
CA GLU A 474 21.98 10.44 1.47
C GLU A 474 20.63 10.57 0.74
N PRO A 475 20.47 11.51 -0.20
CA PRO A 475 19.25 11.63 -1.00
C PRO A 475 18.85 10.32 -1.70
N GLN A 476 17.57 9.96 -1.57
CA GLN A 476 17.02 8.76 -2.23
C GLN A 476 15.91 9.14 -3.20
N ALA A 477 16.01 8.67 -4.43
CA ALA A 477 14.94 8.82 -5.42
C ALA A 477 13.71 8.01 -4.99
N THR A 478 12.54 8.63 -5.07
CA THR A 478 11.25 8.00 -4.83
C THR A 478 10.38 8.18 -6.06
N PHE A 479 9.88 7.06 -6.57
CA PHE A 479 8.95 7.02 -7.68
C PHE A 479 7.58 6.64 -7.17
N SER A 480 6.58 7.46 -7.46
CA SER A 480 5.20 7.23 -7.06
C SER A 480 4.31 7.49 -8.24
N ALA A 481 4.02 6.43 -9.00
CA ALA A 481 3.20 6.48 -10.19
C ALA A 481 1.97 7.38 -10.07
N CYS A 482 1.73 8.17 -11.12
CA CYS A 482 0.67 9.18 -11.22
C CYS A 482 0.72 10.23 -10.10
N PHE A 483 1.88 10.43 -9.46
CA PHE A 483 2.06 11.24 -8.25
C PHE A 483 1.13 10.83 -7.09
N GLY A 484 0.61 9.60 -7.10
CA GLY A 484 -0.47 9.16 -6.21
C GLY A 484 -0.53 7.64 -6.02
N ALA A 485 0.60 6.94 -6.16
CA ALA A 485 0.67 5.48 -6.21
C ALA A 485 0.01 4.78 -5.02
N ALA A 486 -0.10 5.42 -3.85
CA ALA A 486 -0.74 4.84 -2.69
C ALA A 486 -2.28 4.73 -2.79
N PHE A 487 -2.90 5.42 -3.74
CA PHE A 487 -4.35 5.61 -3.82
C PHE A 487 -4.96 5.08 -5.13
N ILE A 488 -4.14 4.88 -6.16
CA ILE A 488 -4.62 4.37 -7.45
C ILE A 488 -5.11 2.93 -7.33
N MET A 489 -6.25 2.67 -7.96
CA MET A 489 -6.91 1.36 -7.93
C MET A 489 -6.65 0.57 -9.22
N LEU A 490 -6.49 1.27 -10.35
CA LEU A 490 -6.20 0.69 -11.65
C LEU A 490 -4.71 0.82 -11.97
N HIS A 491 -4.26 0.15 -13.05
CA HIS A 491 -2.87 0.24 -13.47
C HIS A 491 -2.52 1.68 -13.90
N PRO A 492 -1.33 2.23 -13.56
CA PRO A 492 -0.93 3.60 -13.89
C PRO A 492 -1.12 4.01 -15.35
N THR A 493 -0.92 3.06 -16.28
CA THR A 493 -1.09 3.30 -17.72
C THR A 493 -2.50 3.68 -18.11
N LYS A 494 -3.53 3.24 -17.36
CA LYS A 494 -4.93 3.63 -17.59
C LYS A 494 -5.13 5.12 -17.34
N TYR A 495 -4.62 5.62 -16.21
CA TYR A 495 -4.70 7.05 -15.88
C TYR A 495 -3.88 7.90 -16.84
N ALA A 496 -2.68 7.43 -17.24
CA ALA A 496 -1.86 8.12 -18.24
C ALA A 496 -2.55 8.20 -19.60
N ALA A 497 -3.17 7.12 -20.08
CA ALA A 497 -3.91 7.14 -21.35
C ALA A 497 -5.08 8.14 -21.31
N MET A 498 -5.85 8.16 -20.22
CA MET A 498 -6.94 9.13 -20.04
C MET A 498 -6.44 10.57 -19.97
N LEU A 499 -5.31 10.81 -19.27
CA LEU A 499 -4.70 12.14 -19.20
C LEU A 499 -4.22 12.61 -20.58
N ALA A 500 -3.55 11.74 -21.34
CA ALA A 500 -3.10 12.05 -22.69
C ALA A 500 -4.27 12.44 -23.61
N GLU A 501 -5.36 11.66 -23.57
CA GLU A 501 -6.58 11.93 -24.35
C GLU A 501 -7.18 13.30 -24.00
N LYS A 502 -7.34 13.59 -22.70
CA LYS A 502 -7.88 14.87 -22.22
C LYS A 502 -6.97 16.04 -22.59
N MET A 503 -5.66 15.91 -22.42
CA MET A 503 -4.70 16.95 -22.79
C MET A 503 -4.73 17.24 -24.30
N GLN A 504 -4.76 16.20 -25.13
CA GLN A 504 -4.80 16.35 -26.58
C GLN A 504 -6.12 16.97 -27.05
N LYS A 505 -7.26 16.52 -26.51
CA LYS A 505 -8.60 17.04 -26.85
C LYS A 505 -8.75 18.52 -26.52
N HIS A 506 -8.16 18.98 -25.42
CA HIS A 506 -8.35 20.34 -24.90
C HIS A 506 -7.13 21.25 -25.10
N GLY A 507 -6.06 20.76 -25.74
CA GLY A 507 -4.85 21.54 -26.02
C GLY A 507 -4.05 21.94 -24.78
N ALA A 508 -4.07 21.12 -23.73
CA ALA A 508 -3.34 21.39 -22.49
C ALA A 508 -1.83 21.17 -22.66
N THR A 509 -1.00 22.05 -22.07
CA THR A 509 0.47 21.95 -22.11
C THR A 509 1.01 21.34 -20.82
N GLY A 510 1.96 20.41 -20.94
CA GLY A 510 2.65 19.78 -19.83
C GLY A 510 3.94 20.54 -19.43
N TRP A 511 4.18 20.63 -18.12
CA TRP A 511 5.34 21.30 -17.54
C TRP A 511 5.97 20.43 -16.45
N LEU A 512 7.30 20.40 -16.36
CA LEU A 512 8.02 19.84 -15.22
C LEU A 512 8.65 21.00 -14.45
N VAL A 513 8.37 21.11 -13.15
CA VAL A 513 8.90 22.19 -12.30
C VAL A 513 9.65 21.57 -11.13
N ASN A 514 10.93 21.89 -11.02
CA ASN A 514 11.76 21.46 -9.89
C ASN A 514 11.56 22.42 -8.71
N THR A 515 11.04 21.88 -7.60
CA THR A 515 10.85 22.59 -6.32
C THR A 515 11.86 22.13 -5.24
N GLY A 516 12.84 21.33 -5.65
CA GLY A 516 13.90 20.77 -4.83
C GLY A 516 15.16 21.62 -4.85
N TRP A 517 16.29 21.01 -5.17
CA TRP A 517 17.63 21.60 -5.09
C TRP A 517 18.20 21.98 -6.45
N SER A 518 19.18 22.88 -6.42
CA SER A 518 20.01 23.31 -7.54
C SER A 518 21.41 23.69 -7.00
N GLY A 519 22.41 23.75 -7.88
CA GLY A 519 23.80 24.06 -7.52
C GLY A 519 24.56 22.95 -6.79
N GLY A 520 24.03 21.72 -6.81
CA GLY A 520 24.59 20.56 -6.11
C GLY A 520 23.51 19.65 -5.57
N ARG A 521 23.92 18.45 -5.12
CA ARG A 521 23.05 17.54 -4.37
C ARG A 521 22.68 18.16 -3.02
N TYR A 522 21.65 17.65 -2.34
CA TYR A 522 21.42 18.00 -0.95
C TYR A 522 22.70 17.87 -0.11
N GLY A 523 22.99 18.89 0.70
CA GLY A 523 24.22 19.02 1.49
C GLY A 523 25.28 19.91 0.85
N SER A 524 25.37 19.97 -0.49
CA SER A 524 26.28 20.88 -1.20
C SER A 524 25.56 21.99 -1.98
N GLY A 525 24.40 21.68 -2.56
CA GLY A 525 23.53 22.62 -3.25
C GLY A 525 22.55 23.33 -2.31
N SER A 526 21.71 24.18 -2.88
CA SER A 526 20.68 24.93 -2.15
C SER A 526 19.30 24.67 -2.74
N ARG A 527 18.27 24.77 -1.90
CA ARG A 527 16.88 24.64 -2.34
C ARG A 527 16.52 25.81 -3.27
N ILE A 528 15.84 25.53 -4.38
CA ILE A 528 15.35 26.57 -5.30
C ILE A 528 14.44 27.51 -4.50
N LYS A 529 14.73 28.81 -4.56
CA LYS A 529 13.98 29.82 -3.82
C LYS A 529 12.52 29.82 -4.26
N LEU A 530 11.58 29.76 -3.32
CA LEU A 530 10.14 29.77 -3.60
C LEU A 530 9.71 30.98 -4.46
N ALA A 531 10.36 32.14 -4.28
CA ALA A 531 10.12 33.32 -5.10
C ALA A 531 10.42 33.10 -6.59
N TYR A 532 11.44 32.30 -6.92
CA TYR A 532 11.74 31.94 -8.31
C TYR A 532 10.72 30.96 -8.86
N THR A 533 10.32 29.96 -8.07
CA THR A 533 9.25 29.02 -8.45
C THR A 533 7.94 29.76 -8.72
N ARG A 534 7.53 30.72 -7.87
CA ARG A 534 6.31 31.52 -8.11
C ARG A 534 6.39 32.29 -9.43
N LYS A 535 7.50 32.98 -9.71
CA LYS A 535 7.71 33.66 -11.01
C LYS A 535 7.64 32.72 -12.21
N ILE A 536 8.17 31.50 -12.09
CA ILE A 536 8.04 30.47 -13.12
C ILE A 536 6.57 30.10 -13.33
N ILE A 537 5.81 29.86 -12.25
CA ILE A 537 4.38 29.55 -12.32
C ILE A 537 3.60 30.71 -12.95
N ASP A 538 3.91 31.97 -12.61
CA ASP A 538 3.31 33.16 -13.22
C ASP A 538 3.61 33.23 -14.73
N ALA A 539 4.82 32.86 -15.13
CA ALA A 539 5.23 32.78 -16.53
C ALA A 539 4.52 31.66 -17.30
N ILE A 540 4.21 30.54 -16.64
CA ILE A 540 3.35 29.47 -17.19
C ILE A 540 1.91 29.99 -17.39
N HIS A 541 1.34 30.62 -16.36
CA HIS A 541 -0.05 31.11 -16.39
C HIS A 541 -0.27 32.22 -17.41
N SER A 542 0.65 33.19 -17.50
CA SER A 542 0.59 34.28 -18.48
C SER A 542 0.79 33.82 -19.93
N GLY A 543 1.29 32.58 -20.13
CA GLY A 543 1.63 32.06 -21.45
C GLY A 543 2.92 32.65 -22.03
N SER A 544 3.71 33.39 -21.26
CA SER A 544 4.99 33.93 -21.72
C SER A 544 5.96 32.80 -22.07
N LEU A 545 5.98 31.72 -21.28
CA LEU A 545 6.78 30.54 -21.57
C LEU A 545 6.35 29.83 -22.86
N LEU A 546 5.08 29.87 -23.26
CA LEU A 546 4.66 29.25 -24.53
C LEU A 546 5.34 29.90 -25.75
N LYS A 547 5.79 31.16 -25.62
CA LYS A 547 6.45 31.96 -26.66
C LYS A 547 7.96 32.10 -26.46
N ALA A 548 8.52 31.48 -25.41
CA ALA A 548 9.94 31.58 -25.10
C ALA A 548 10.80 30.78 -26.08
N GLU A 549 12.08 31.13 -26.15
CA GLU A 549 13.09 30.31 -26.82
C GLU A 549 13.56 29.19 -25.90
N TYR A 550 13.79 28.00 -26.48
CA TYR A 550 14.10 26.79 -25.73
C TYR A 550 15.39 26.14 -26.23
N LYS A 551 16.14 25.54 -25.29
CA LYS A 551 17.21 24.59 -25.58
C LYS A 551 16.88 23.22 -24.99
N ARG A 552 17.48 22.17 -25.54
CA ARG A 552 17.27 20.79 -25.07
C ARG A 552 18.42 20.31 -24.18
N THR A 553 18.07 19.66 -23.07
CA THR A 553 19.06 18.99 -22.21
C THR A 553 19.56 17.69 -22.86
N GLU A 554 20.83 17.34 -22.65
CA GLU A 554 21.46 16.16 -23.31
C GLU A 554 20.82 14.82 -22.91
N VAL A 555 20.65 14.54 -21.61
CA VAL A 555 20.22 13.21 -21.13
C VAL A 555 18.69 13.03 -21.18
N PHE A 556 17.93 13.99 -20.65
CA PHE A 556 16.46 13.87 -20.57
C PHE A 556 15.72 14.44 -21.78
N GLY A 557 16.41 15.15 -22.69
CA GLY A 557 15.76 15.81 -23.83
C GLY A 557 14.72 16.86 -23.43
N LEU A 558 14.79 17.42 -22.22
CA LEU A 558 13.85 18.42 -21.71
C LEU A 558 14.06 19.77 -22.39
N GLU A 559 12.97 20.44 -22.76
CA GLU A 559 13.02 21.80 -23.31
C GLU A 559 13.04 22.81 -22.17
N ILE A 560 14.18 23.49 -21.98
CA ILE A 560 14.39 24.50 -20.95
C ILE A 560 14.44 25.91 -21.56
N PRO A 561 13.77 26.90 -20.96
CA PRO A 561 13.73 28.25 -21.51
C PRO A 561 15.10 28.93 -21.37
N THR A 562 15.45 29.80 -22.32
CA THR A 562 16.71 30.57 -22.28
C THR A 562 16.69 31.70 -21.24
N ALA A 563 15.51 32.24 -20.94
CA ALA A 563 15.30 33.25 -19.91
C ALA A 563 13.88 33.17 -19.34
N VAL A 564 13.73 33.57 -18.07
CA VAL A 564 12.44 33.79 -17.41
C VAL A 564 12.53 35.09 -16.64
N GLU A 565 11.59 36.00 -16.86
CA GLU A 565 11.63 37.32 -16.24
C GLU A 565 11.72 37.23 -14.70
N GLY A 566 12.71 37.92 -14.14
CA GLY A 566 12.92 37.96 -12.70
C GLY A 566 13.47 36.67 -12.07
N VAL A 567 13.91 35.69 -12.87
CA VAL A 567 14.67 34.50 -12.45
C VAL A 567 16.06 34.57 -13.09
N PRO A 568 17.16 34.39 -12.33
CA PRO A 568 18.51 34.42 -12.92
C PRO A 568 18.68 33.35 -14.01
N SER A 569 19.16 33.74 -15.20
CA SER A 569 19.30 32.80 -16.33
C SER A 569 20.24 31.63 -16.03
N ASP A 570 21.25 31.85 -15.17
CA ASP A 570 22.21 30.81 -14.79
C ASP A 570 21.56 29.62 -14.09
N ILE A 571 20.46 29.81 -13.33
CA ILE A 571 19.78 28.70 -12.65
C ILE A 571 18.95 27.84 -13.60
N LEU A 572 18.59 28.35 -14.78
CA LEU A 572 17.74 27.64 -15.75
C LEU A 572 18.46 26.46 -16.40
N GLU A 573 19.79 26.53 -16.48
CA GLU A 573 20.67 25.41 -16.84
C GLU A 573 21.38 24.91 -15.58
N PRO A 574 20.91 23.80 -14.97
CA PRO A 574 21.48 23.30 -13.73
C PRO A 574 22.99 23.15 -13.74
N MET A 575 23.58 22.75 -14.87
CA MET A 575 25.04 22.59 -15.00
C MET A 575 25.80 23.87 -14.61
N ASN A 576 25.28 25.06 -14.96
CA ASN A 576 25.94 26.34 -14.68
C ASN A 576 26.00 26.67 -13.18
N THR A 577 25.18 26.01 -12.37
CA THR A 577 25.12 26.25 -10.91
C THR A 577 26.04 25.32 -10.13
N TRP A 578 26.55 24.26 -10.75
CA TRP A 578 27.45 23.30 -10.11
C TRP A 578 28.90 23.80 -10.19
N THR A 579 29.63 23.69 -9.09
CA THR A 579 31.07 23.99 -9.06
C THR A 579 31.91 22.94 -9.77
N ASP A 580 31.45 21.68 -9.79
CA ASP A 580 32.07 20.54 -10.48
C ASP A 580 31.15 20.00 -11.57
N GLU A 581 31.45 20.34 -12.82
CA GLU A 581 30.73 19.89 -14.02
C GLU A 581 30.74 18.36 -14.18
N LYS A 582 31.82 17.68 -13.76
CA LYS A 582 31.91 16.22 -13.87
C LYS A 582 30.98 15.56 -12.86
N ALA A 583 30.97 16.06 -11.61
CA ALA A 583 30.04 15.59 -10.59
C ALA A 583 28.57 15.79 -11.00
N TYR A 584 28.26 16.91 -11.68
CA TYR A 584 26.93 17.13 -12.27
C TYR A 584 26.59 16.04 -13.29
N LYS A 585 27.45 15.80 -14.29
CA LYS A 585 27.22 14.80 -15.35
C LYS A 585 27.05 13.39 -14.79
N GLU A 586 27.88 12.99 -13.83
CA GLU A 586 27.75 11.69 -13.17
C GLU A 586 26.43 11.55 -12.41
N THR A 587 25.99 12.61 -11.72
CA THR A 587 24.70 12.63 -11.01
C THR A 587 23.52 12.57 -11.98
N LEU A 588 23.61 13.29 -13.10
CA LEU A 588 22.59 13.33 -14.14
C LEU A 588 22.40 11.95 -14.77
N LEU A 589 23.50 11.26 -15.12
CA LEU A 589 23.46 9.88 -15.64
C LEU A 589 22.93 8.89 -14.60
N LYS A 590 23.32 9.04 -13.33
CA LYS A 590 22.78 8.22 -12.23
C LYS A 590 21.26 8.37 -12.14
N LEU A 591 20.75 9.61 -12.13
CA LEU A 591 19.31 9.85 -12.08
C LEU A 591 18.59 9.31 -13.32
N GLY A 592 19.14 9.52 -14.52
CA GLY A 592 18.62 8.93 -15.75
C GLY A 592 18.50 7.40 -15.68
N GLY A 593 19.51 6.74 -15.12
CA GLY A 593 19.49 5.29 -14.89
C GLY A 593 18.39 4.85 -13.91
N LEU A 594 18.15 5.60 -12.84
CA LEU A 594 17.07 5.34 -11.88
C LEU A 594 15.69 5.46 -12.54
N PHE A 595 15.47 6.48 -13.37
CA PHE A 595 14.24 6.62 -14.15
C PHE A 595 14.01 5.43 -15.08
N LYS A 596 15.04 5.01 -15.83
CA LYS A 596 14.95 3.87 -16.77
C LYS A 596 14.64 2.57 -16.03
N ASN A 597 15.31 2.32 -14.90
CA ASN A 597 15.07 1.13 -14.07
C ASN A 597 13.65 1.11 -13.49
N ASN A 598 13.16 2.25 -12.99
CA ASN A 598 11.78 2.37 -12.50
C ASN A 598 10.77 2.11 -13.62
N PHE A 599 11.00 2.69 -14.80
CA PHE A 599 10.07 2.56 -15.92
C PHE A 599 9.98 1.14 -16.49
N GLY A 600 11.03 0.32 -16.29
CA GLY A 600 11.05 -1.09 -16.67
C GLY A 600 9.84 -1.91 -16.19
N GLY A 601 9.27 -1.55 -15.03
CA GLY A 601 8.07 -2.20 -14.48
C GLY A 601 6.77 -1.91 -15.24
N PHE A 602 6.74 -0.91 -16.13
CA PHE A 602 5.53 -0.50 -16.85
C PHE A 602 5.56 -0.87 -18.34
N VAL A 603 6.70 -1.32 -18.87
CA VAL A 603 6.93 -1.57 -20.31
C VAL A 603 6.04 -2.70 -20.86
N ALA A 604 5.68 -3.67 -20.03
CA ALA A 604 4.83 -4.80 -20.44
C ALA A 604 3.36 -4.39 -20.72
N HIS A 605 2.96 -3.17 -20.33
CA HIS A 605 1.58 -2.72 -20.45
C HIS A 605 1.40 -1.76 -21.64
N LYS A 606 0.46 -2.09 -22.54
CA LYS A 606 0.09 -1.22 -23.66
C LYS A 606 -0.66 0.01 -23.15
N ILE A 607 -0.22 1.19 -23.59
CA ILE A 607 -0.83 2.50 -23.38
C ILE A 607 -1.51 2.94 -24.67
N GLY A 608 -2.82 3.23 -24.59
CA GLY A 608 -3.64 3.58 -25.76
C GLY A 608 -4.12 2.37 -26.57
N LYS A 609 -4.87 2.62 -27.64
CA LYS A 609 -5.53 1.57 -28.45
C LYS A 609 -4.54 0.79 -29.34
N ASP A 610 -3.55 1.48 -29.89
CA ASP A 610 -2.73 0.96 -31.00
C ASP A 610 -1.23 0.76 -30.64
N GLY A 611 -0.85 0.87 -29.37
CA GLY A 611 0.53 0.70 -28.89
C GLY A 611 1.50 1.85 -29.20
N LYS A 612 1.24 2.65 -30.25
CA LYS A 612 2.09 3.79 -30.67
C LYS A 612 2.43 4.78 -29.55
N LEU A 613 1.45 5.15 -28.73
CA LEU A 613 1.69 6.06 -27.59
C LEU A 613 2.65 5.44 -26.57
N THR A 614 2.65 4.11 -26.43
CA THR A 614 3.61 3.40 -25.57
C THR A 614 5.03 3.58 -26.08
N ASP A 615 5.24 3.41 -27.38
CA ASP A 615 6.56 3.56 -28.01
C ASP A 615 7.07 5.00 -27.90
N GLU A 616 6.18 5.98 -28.12
CA GLU A 616 6.50 7.40 -27.94
C GLU A 616 6.86 7.72 -26.49
N ILE A 617 6.15 7.17 -25.50
CA ILE A 617 6.44 7.35 -24.08
C ILE A 617 7.80 6.74 -23.73
N LEU A 618 8.11 5.54 -24.23
CA LEU A 618 9.40 4.89 -24.00
C LEU A 618 10.56 5.69 -24.60
N ALA A 619 10.37 6.21 -25.82
CA ALA A 619 11.35 7.05 -26.49
C ALA A 619 11.52 8.43 -25.83
N ALA A 620 10.52 8.89 -25.06
CA ALA A 620 10.55 10.14 -24.32
C ALA A 620 11.32 10.07 -22.98
N GLY A 621 11.75 8.87 -22.56
CA GLY A 621 12.59 8.68 -21.38
C GLY A 621 14.04 9.17 -21.55
N PRO A 622 14.85 9.17 -20.48
CA PRO A 622 16.23 9.62 -20.53
C PRO A 622 17.11 8.71 -21.40
N LEU A 623 17.92 9.34 -22.24
CA LEU A 623 18.95 8.72 -23.08
C LEU A 623 20.19 8.44 -22.26
N VAL A 624 20.17 7.33 -21.53
CA VAL A 624 21.37 6.78 -20.90
C VAL A 624 21.97 5.78 -21.86
N GLU A 625 22.91 6.23 -22.70
CA GLU A 625 23.78 5.30 -23.42
C GLU A 625 24.55 4.49 -22.37
N ALA A 626 24.31 3.19 -22.31
CA ALA A 626 25.27 2.31 -21.68
C ALA A 626 26.59 2.52 -22.44
N LEU A 627 27.68 2.70 -21.71
CA LEU A 627 29.05 2.87 -22.22
C LEU A 627 29.58 1.63 -23.00
N THR A 628 28.70 0.85 -23.63
CA THR A 628 28.96 -0.40 -24.32
C THR A 628 29.07 -0.24 -25.85
N CYS A 629 28.54 0.82 -26.47
CA CYS A 629 28.54 0.94 -27.93
C CYS A 629 29.81 1.55 -28.54
N HIS A 630 30.53 2.43 -27.83
CA HIS A 630 31.79 2.99 -28.34
C HIS A 630 32.94 1.97 -28.33
N ILE A 631 32.89 0.95 -27.47
CA ILE A 631 33.89 -0.12 -27.43
C ILE A 631 33.70 -1.04 -28.65
N LEU A 632 32.46 -1.36 -29.07
CA LEU A 632 32.23 -2.24 -30.22
C LEU A 632 32.65 -1.59 -31.57
N LEU A 633 32.42 -0.30 -31.76
CA LEU A 633 32.87 0.42 -32.96
C LEU A 633 34.40 0.51 -33.04
N VAL A 634 35.07 0.74 -31.90
CA VAL A 634 36.54 0.76 -31.83
C VAL A 634 37.12 -0.66 -32.02
N PHE A 635 36.47 -1.71 -31.51
CA PHE A 635 36.90 -3.10 -31.74
C PHE A 635 36.72 -3.54 -33.20
N VAL A 636 35.66 -3.13 -33.88
CA VAL A 636 35.45 -3.44 -35.30
C VAL A 636 36.46 -2.69 -36.18
N SER A 637 36.76 -1.42 -35.87
CA SER A 637 37.77 -0.65 -36.59
C SER A 637 39.20 -1.15 -36.33
N ILE A 638 39.53 -1.56 -35.09
CA ILE A 638 40.85 -2.14 -34.76
C ILE A 638 41.00 -3.54 -35.36
N SER A 639 39.96 -4.37 -35.38
CA SER A 639 40.00 -5.70 -36.02
C SER A 639 40.18 -5.60 -37.54
N CYS A 640 39.59 -4.58 -38.18
CA CYS A 640 39.75 -4.34 -39.61
C CYS A 640 41.16 -3.82 -39.98
N VAL A 641 41.80 -3.04 -39.10
CA VAL A 641 43.17 -2.53 -39.28
C VAL A 641 44.23 -3.61 -38.98
N ILE A 642 44.01 -4.47 -37.98
CA ILE A 642 44.91 -5.59 -37.67
C ILE A 642 44.90 -6.63 -38.80
N ARG A 643 43.74 -6.90 -39.42
CA ARG A 643 43.62 -7.84 -40.54
C ARG A 643 44.29 -7.36 -41.84
N MET A 644 44.59 -6.06 -41.96
CA MET A 644 45.34 -5.50 -43.09
C MET A 644 46.85 -5.41 -42.85
N ASN A 645 47.34 -5.55 -41.61
CA ASN A 645 48.76 -5.37 -41.26
C ASN A 645 49.50 -6.66 -40.85
N THR A 646 48.81 -7.78 -40.63
CA THR A 646 49.45 -9.09 -40.45
C THR A 646 49.50 -9.82 -41.78
N GLY A 647 50.59 -9.63 -42.51
CA GLY A 647 50.88 -10.38 -43.74
C GLY A 647 51.04 -11.87 -43.44
N GLU A 648 50.00 -12.64 -43.70
CA GLU A 648 50.10 -14.07 -43.97
C GLU A 648 49.61 -14.37 -45.39
N SER A 649 50.59 -14.68 -46.23
CA SER A 649 50.45 -15.18 -47.58
C SER A 649 49.88 -16.60 -47.57
N ASN A 650 48.73 -16.81 -48.21
CA ASN A 650 48.43 -18.10 -48.84
C ASN A 650 48.23 -17.86 -50.33
N GLY A 651 49.09 -18.50 -51.13
CA GLY A 651 49.17 -18.28 -52.57
C GLY A 651 47.98 -18.86 -53.34
N LEU A 652 47.35 -18.02 -54.16
CA LEU A 652 46.83 -18.37 -55.48
C LEU A 652 46.73 -17.11 -56.37
N SER A 653 47.65 -17.09 -57.36
CA SER A 653 47.74 -16.34 -58.62
C SER A 653 47.36 -14.84 -58.74
N LYS A 654 48.42 -14.04 -59.01
CA LYS A 654 48.59 -12.95 -60.00
C LYS A 654 47.34 -12.19 -60.54
N ALA A 655 47.31 -10.87 -60.32
CA ALA A 655 47.30 -9.86 -61.39
C ALA A 655 47.61 -8.45 -60.81
N PRO A 656 48.40 -7.59 -61.48
CA PRO A 656 48.90 -6.34 -60.90
C PRO A 656 48.10 -5.13 -61.38
N ILE A 657 47.86 -4.13 -60.54
CA ILE A 657 47.71 -2.75 -61.03
C ILE A 657 48.49 -1.79 -60.12
N SER A 658 49.28 -1.01 -60.83
CA SER A 658 50.35 -0.09 -60.50
C SER A 658 49.93 1.15 -59.71
N ARG A 659 50.90 1.63 -58.91
CA ARG A 659 51.07 3.01 -58.44
C ARG A 659 51.00 4.02 -59.59
N GLU A 660 50.42 5.17 -59.31
CA GLU A 660 50.89 6.45 -59.85
C GLU A 660 50.62 7.57 -58.84
N LEU A 661 51.47 8.62 -58.92
CA LEU A 661 51.60 9.83 -58.08
C LEU A 661 52.43 9.61 -56.80
N GLY A 662 53.65 10.14 -56.65
CA GLY A 662 54.30 11.26 -57.35
C GLY A 662 54.61 12.35 -56.33
N SER A 663 55.85 12.33 -55.83
CA SER A 663 56.69 13.42 -55.29
C SER A 663 56.03 14.73 -54.79
N LEU A 664 56.42 15.18 -53.59
CA LEU A 664 57.24 16.38 -53.39
C LEU A 664 57.68 16.54 -51.92
N ASP A 665 58.82 17.21 -51.77
CA ASP A 665 59.81 17.17 -50.70
C ASP A 665 59.50 17.92 -49.38
N VAL A 666 60.08 17.37 -48.30
CA VAL A 666 60.94 17.97 -47.24
C VAL A 666 60.52 19.30 -46.57
N ASP A 667 60.13 19.23 -45.28
CA ASP A 667 60.74 19.98 -44.15
C ASP A 667 59.87 19.93 -42.86
N ALA A 668 60.08 18.95 -41.97
CA ALA A 668 59.52 18.96 -40.61
C ALA A 668 60.17 17.97 -39.61
N ASN A 669 61.41 17.50 -39.84
CA ASN A 669 61.89 16.26 -39.23
C ASN A 669 62.44 16.36 -37.78
N GLY A 670 61.88 17.24 -36.95
CA GLY A 670 62.26 17.35 -35.53
C GLY A 670 61.11 17.63 -34.55
N LYS A 671 59.98 18.16 -35.04
CA LYS A 671 58.77 18.37 -34.21
C LYS A 671 57.77 17.22 -34.32
N GLU A 672 57.71 16.54 -35.46
CA GLU A 672 56.83 15.37 -35.63
C GLU A 672 57.36 14.15 -34.88
N GLU A 673 58.68 13.94 -34.83
CA GLU A 673 59.28 12.81 -34.13
C GLU A 673 59.10 12.91 -32.61
N ARG A 674 59.15 14.13 -32.06
CA ARG A 674 58.82 14.41 -30.65
C ARG A 674 57.34 14.18 -30.33
N LYS A 675 56.42 14.71 -31.14
CA LYS A 675 54.97 14.47 -30.97
C LYS A 675 54.61 12.99 -31.13
N ARG A 676 55.28 12.28 -32.05
CA ARG A 676 55.06 10.85 -32.26
C ARG A 676 55.57 10.07 -31.04
N ASN A 677 56.72 10.42 -30.48
CA ASN A 677 57.22 9.84 -29.23
C ASN A 677 56.31 10.14 -28.02
N ASP A 678 55.79 11.36 -27.88
CA ASP A 678 54.85 11.71 -26.80
C ASP A 678 53.54 10.92 -26.90
N ILE A 679 53.02 10.71 -28.12
CA ILE A 679 51.83 9.88 -28.37
C ILE A 679 52.10 8.40 -28.07
N TRP A 680 53.27 7.89 -28.46
CA TRP A 680 53.68 6.52 -28.12
C TRP A 680 53.84 6.34 -26.61
N GLN A 681 54.34 7.35 -25.91
CA GLN A 681 54.50 7.34 -24.46
C GLN A 681 53.12 7.35 -23.76
N LEU A 682 52.18 8.17 -24.23
CA LEU A 682 50.79 8.16 -23.75
C LEU A 682 50.07 6.84 -24.06
N PHE A 683 50.39 6.20 -25.19
CA PHE A 683 49.85 4.89 -25.56
C PHE A 683 50.41 3.78 -24.66
N GLU A 684 51.71 3.82 -24.34
CA GLU A 684 52.34 2.92 -23.37
C GLU A 684 51.77 3.11 -21.96
N GLU A 685 51.58 4.36 -21.52
CA GLU A 685 50.92 4.66 -20.23
C GLU A 685 49.47 4.16 -20.21
N ALA A 686 48.71 4.33 -21.29
CA ALA A 686 47.34 3.82 -21.39
C ALA A 686 47.31 2.28 -21.34
N GLN A 687 48.24 1.61 -22.04
CA GLN A 687 48.39 0.15 -21.98
C GLN A 687 48.73 -0.32 -20.56
N GLN A 688 49.68 0.35 -19.89
CA GLN A 688 50.05 0.05 -18.51
C GLN A 688 48.89 0.30 -17.54
N ASN A 689 48.13 1.37 -17.71
CA ASN A 689 46.96 1.69 -16.89
C ASN A 689 45.82 0.68 -17.08
N ILE A 690 45.56 0.24 -18.31
CA ILE A 690 44.59 -0.82 -18.61
C ILE A 690 45.03 -2.14 -17.98
N MET A 691 46.33 -2.47 -18.10
CA MET A 691 46.88 -3.70 -17.51
C MET A 691 46.84 -3.64 -15.97
N TYR A 692 47.09 -2.47 -15.38
CA TYR A 692 46.93 -2.23 -13.94
C TYR A 692 45.47 -2.37 -13.50
N LEU A 693 44.52 -1.76 -14.20
CA LEU A 693 43.08 -1.86 -13.89
C LEU A 693 42.56 -3.29 -14.06
N ASN A 694 43.02 -4.02 -15.07
CA ASN A 694 42.68 -5.44 -15.25
C ASN A 694 43.27 -6.31 -14.14
N LYS A 695 44.49 -6.01 -13.68
CA LYS A 695 45.09 -6.67 -12.51
C LYS A 695 44.31 -6.38 -11.23
N GLN A 696 43.89 -5.13 -10.99
CA GLN A 696 43.05 -4.77 -9.85
C GLN A 696 41.67 -5.44 -9.91
N ARG A 697 41.07 -5.52 -11.11
CA ARG A 697 39.80 -6.23 -11.33
C ARG A 697 39.93 -7.73 -11.07
N LEU A 698 41.03 -8.34 -11.46
CA LEU A 698 41.30 -9.76 -11.19
C LEU A 698 41.45 -9.99 -9.68
N LEU A 699 42.22 -9.15 -8.98
CA LEU A 699 42.36 -9.20 -7.52
C LEU A 699 41.01 -9.01 -6.80
N ALA A 700 40.17 -8.09 -7.26
CA ALA A 700 38.83 -7.88 -6.72
C ALA A 700 37.89 -9.08 -6.97
N MET A 701 38.03 -9.75 -8.13
CA MET A 701 37.29 -10.98 -8.43
C MET A 701 37.76 -12.16 -7.58
N GLU A 702 39.06 -12.27 -7.32
CA GLU A 702 39.64 -13.26 -6.40
C GLU A 702 39.16 -13.02 -4.96
N GLU A 703 39.16 -11.77 -4.47
CA GLU A 703 38.67 -11.45 -3.13
C GLU A 703 37.16 -11.69 -3.02
N LEU A 704 36.38 -11.37 -4.07
CA LEU A 704 34.96 -11.72 -4.11
C LEU A 704 34.74 -13.25 -4.07
N GLY A 705 35.62 -14.01 -4.72
CA GLY A 705 35.65 -15.47 -4.62
C GLY A 705 35.96 -15.94 -3.20
N ARG A 706 36.95 -15.34 -2.54
CA ARG A 706 37.34 -15.61 -1.16
C ARG A 706 36.18 -15.34 -0.19
N VAL A 707 35.53 -14.19 -0.33
CA VAL A 707 34.36 -13.79 0.49
C VAL A 707 33.15 -14.71 0.24
N LYS A 708 32.91 -15.14 -1.01
CA LYS A 708 31.86 -16.13 -1.30
C LYS A 708 32.13 -17.48 -0.65
N ASN A 709 33.39 -17.92 -0.64
CA ASN A 709 33.79 -19.16 0.03
C ASN A 709 33.68 -19.04 1.55
N GLU A 710 34.08 -17.90 2.13
CA GLU A 710 33.88 -17.59 3.56
C GLU A 710 32.39 -17.60 3.92
N ARG A 711 31.54 -16.96 3.12
CA ARG A 711 30.08 -16.99 3.30
C ARG A 711 29.53 -18.41 3.27
N ASN A 712 29.94 -19.23 2.31
CA ASN A 712 29.46 -20.60 2.19
C ASN A 712 29.96 -21.49 3.35
N SER A 713 31.19 -21.28 3.82
CA SER A 713 31.73 -21.93 5.03
C SER A 713 30.97 -21.52 6.29
N LEU A 714 30.63 -20.24 6.44
CA LEU A 714 29.79 -19.73 7.53
C LEU A 714 28.38 -20.31 7.48
N LEU A 715 27.78 -20.43 6.29
CA LEU A 715 26.47 -21.07 6.13
C LEU A 715 26.51 -22.55 6.55
N GLN A 716 27.53 -23.32 6.14
CA GLN A 716 27.72 -24.70 6.61
C GLN A 716 27.94 -24.77 8.13
N ARG A 717 28.65 -23.79 8.70
CA ARG A 717 28.86 -23.72 10.15
C ARG A 717 27.57 -23.40 10.90
N ILE A 718 26.72 -22.52 10.36
CA ILE A 718 25.38 -22.23 10.88
C ILE A 718 24.51 -23.49 10.82
N GLU A 719 24.51 -24.21 9.70
CA GLU A 719 23.78 -25.47 9.54
C GLU A 719 24.25 -26.55 10.54
N GLN A 720 25.57 -26.65 10.76
CA GLN A 720 26.13 -27.55 11.79
C GLN A 720 25.74 -27.12 13.21
N LEU A 721 25.74 -25.82 13.49
CA LEU A 721 25.33 -25.27 14.80
C LEU A 721 23.83 -25.46 15.02
N GLU A 722 23.00 -25.36 13.99
CA GLU A 722 21.57 -25.65 14.04
C GLU A 722 21.30 -27.14 14.27
N MET A 723 22.05 -28.03 13.60
CA MET A 723 21.99 -29.48 13.87
C MET A 723 22.48 -29.83 15.28
N GLN A 724 23.52 -29.15 15.79
CA GLN A 724 23.97 -29.30 17.17
C GLN A 724 22.93 -28.78 18.17
N ASN A 725 22.29 -27.63 17.90
CA ASN A 725 21.20 -27.11 18.74
C ASN A 725 19.99 -28.05 18.77
N GLN A 726 19.63 -28.65 17.63
CA GLN A 726 18.58 -29.66 17.57
C GLN A 726 18.96 -30.93 18.35
N ALA A 727 20.24 -31.31 18.36
CA ALA A 727 20.73 -32.43 19.17
C ALA A 727 20.74 -32.13 20.68
N THR A 728 21.11 -30.90 21.08
CA THR A 728 21.05 -30.42 22.48
C THR A 728 19.59 -30.36 22.97
N ALA A 729 18.68 -29.84 22.14
CA ALA A 729 17.24 -29.83 22.42
C ALA A 729 16.65 -31.24 22.55
N ARG A 730 17.25 -32.25 21.89
CA ARG A 730 16.87 -33.66 22.05
C ARG A 730 17.35 -34.25 23.38
N LYS A 731 18.48 -33.76 23.90
CA LYS A 731 19.07 -34.16 25.18
C LYS A 731 18.29 -33.59 26.38
N ASP A 732 17.81 -32.36 26.28
CA ASP A 732 16.97 -31.71 27.32
C ASP A 732 15.58 -32.36 27.45
N LYS A 733 14.99 -32.85 26.35
CA LYS A 733 13.69 -33.56 26.35
C LYS A 733 13.71 -34.88 27.13
N LEU A 734 14.86 -35.56 27.20
CA LEU A 734 15.05 -36.80 27.96
C LEU A 734 15.19 -36.55 29.47
N THR A 735 15.82 -35.44 29.86
CA THR A 735 15.99 -35.02 31.26
C THR A 735 14.65 -34.64 31.89
N ILE A 736 13.85 -33.85 31.17
CA ILE A 736 12.52 -33.36 31.57
C ILE A 736 11.52 -34.51 31.83
N SER A 737 11.55 -35.55 30.99
CA SER A 737 10.66 -36.72 31.15
C SER A 737 10.98 -37.52 32.42
N SER A 738 12.25 -37.53 32.85
CA SER A 738 12.69 -38.25 34.04
C SER A 738 12.28 -37.51 35.33
N GLU A 739 12.27 -36.19 35.30
CA GLU A 739 11.92 -35.33 36.43
C GLU A 739 10.41 -35.30 36.72
N LEU A 740 9.58 -35.36 35.67
CA LEU A 740 8.13 -35.55 35.80
C LEU A 740 7.76 -36.88 36.48
N LEU A 741 8.45 -37.96 36.12
CA LEU A 741 8.21 -39.28 36.71
C LEU A 741 8.57 -39.29 38.21
N LEU A 742 9.69 -38.66 38.59
CA LEU A 742 10.09 -38.51 39.99
C LEU A 742 9.08 -37.69 40.81
N ARG A 743 8.47 -36.68 40.21
CA ARG A 743 7.48 -35.83 40.89
C ARG A 743 6.14 -36.52 41.10
N ILE A 744 5.72 -37.36 40.15
CA ILE A 744 4.56 -38.25 40.32
C ILE A 744 4.81 -39.24 41.47
N ASP A 745 6.03 -39.76 41.61
CA ASP A 745 6.41 -40.67 42.70
C ASP A 745 6.37 -39.97 44.07
N ALA A 746 6.80 -38.70 44.14
CA ALA A 746 6.69 -37.89 45.35
C ALA A 746 5.23 -37.67 45.79
N LEU A 747 4.30 -37.46 44.85
CA LEU A 747 2.87 -37.30 45.16
C LEU A 747 2.25 -38.59 45.73
N VAL A 748 2.72 -39.76 45.31
CA VAL A 748 2.30 -41.05 45.87
C VAL A 748 2.82 -41.21 47.29
N LEU A 749 4.10 -40.90 47.53
CA LEU A 749 4.72 -41.01 48.85
C LEU A 749 4.09 -40.05 49.87
N ASN A 750 3.64 -38.88 49.42
CA ASN A 750 2.95 -37.89 50.24
C ASN A 750 1.44 -38.16 50.40
N GLY A 751 0.92 -39.26 49.84
CA GLY A 751 -0.48 -39.65 49.96
C GLY A 751 -1.47 -38.76 49.19
N VAL A 752 -0.98 -37.92 48.27
CA VAL A 752 -1.79 -36.99 47.48
C VAL A 752 -2.56 -37.74 46.37
N ILE A 753 -1.97 -38.80 45.82
CA ILE A 753 -2.59 -39.68 44.82
C ILE A 753 -2.37 -41.16 45.15
N GLY A 754 -3.32 -42.02 44.77
CA GLY A 754 -3.23 -43.46 44.95
C GLY A 754 -2.32 -44.15 43.92
N SER A 755 -1.89 -45.38 44.21
CA SER A 755 -0.97 -46.16 43.36
C SER A 755 -1.52 -46.41 41.95
N THR A 756 -2.83 -46.62 41.81
CA THR A 756 -3.50 -46.84 40.52
C THR A 756 -3.49 -45.58 39.65
N GLU A 757 -3.76 -44.42 40.23
CA GLU A 757 -3.77 -43.14 39.51
C GLU A 757 -2.35 -42.74 39.06
N ALA A 758 -1.36 -42.95 39.92
CA ALA A 758 0.03 -42.71 39.58
C ALA A 758 0.53 -43.60 38.44
N SER A 759 0.10 -44.86 38.38
CA SER A 759 0.47 -45.75 37.27
C SER A 759 -0.06 -45.27 35.92
N ASP A 760 -1.29 -44.74 35.89
CA ASP A 760 -1.90 -44.18 34.68
C ASP A 760 -1.17 -42.91 34.21
N LEU A 761 -0.78 -42.04 35.15
CA LEU A 761 -0.04 -40.81 34.85
C LEU A 761 1.40 -41.09 34.41
N ARG A 762 2.10 -42.07 35.00
CA ARG A 762 3.43 -42.49 34.54
C ARG A 762 3.39 -43.02 33.11
N ARG A 763 2.38 -43.83 32.78
CA ARG A 763 2.19 -44.35 31.41
C ARG A 763 1.97 -43.21 30.41
N LEU A 764 1.17 -42.21 30.79
CA LEU A 764 0.94 -41.00 29.99
C LEU A 764 2.26 -40.28 29.64
N VAL A 765 3.13 -40.06 30.63
CA VAL A 765 4.42 -39.38 30.43
C VAL A 765 5.37 -40.20 29.56
N ILE A 766 5.35 -41.53 29.69
CA ILE A 766 6.21 -42.44 28.91
C ILE A 766 5.76 -42.55 27.45
N ASP A 767 4.45 -42.55 27.18
CA ASP A 767 3.87 -42.74 25.83
C ASP A 767 3.88 -41.44 24.99
N SER A 768 3.92 -40.26 25.63
CA SER A 768 3.82 -38.94 24.98
C SER A 768 5.11 -38.41 24.33
N ARG A 769 6.12 -39.26 24.09
CA ARG A 769 7.56 -38.93 23.95
C ARG A 769 8.01 -37.90 22.88
N VAL A 770 7.14 -37.28 22.07
CA VAL A 770 7.57 -36.35 21.00
C VAL A 770 6.75 -35.06 20.89
N GLY A 771 5.55 -34.98 21.48
CA GLY A 771 4.61 -33.85 21.21
C GLY A 771 4.61 -32.69 22.21
N LEU A 772 5.28 -32.83 23.36
CA LEU A 772 5.01 -31.95 24.53
C LEU A 772 6.21 -31.13 25.02
N ALA A 773 7.25 -30.96 24.21
CA ALA A 773 8.48 -30.39 24.74
C ALA A 773 8.41 -28.88 25.06
N ASP A 774 7.50 -28.14 24.44
CA ASP A 774 7.45 -26.68 24.60
C ASP A 774 6.53 -26.26 25.77
N ASP A 775 5.57 -27.09 26.18
CA ASP A 775 4.64 -26.81 27.29
C ASP A 775 5.06 -27.44 28.64
N ILE A 776 5.99 -28.40 28.66
CA ILE A 776 6.34 -29.14 29.88
C ILE A 776 7.24 -28.35 30.84
N HIS A 777 8.09 -27.45 30.34
CA HIS A 777 9.08 -26.79 31.21
C HIS A 777 8.41 -25.94 32.31
N ASP A 778 7.28 -25.31 31.99
CA ASP A 778 6.48 -24.50 32.92
C ASP A 778 5.68 -25.37 33.90
N ILE A 779 5.24 -26.56 33.47
CA ILE A 779 4.46 -27.50 34.31
C ILE A 779 5.31 -28.07 35.46
N ILE A 780 6.61 -28.31 35.24
CA ILE A 780 7.54 -28.80 36.28
C ILE A 780 7.79 -27.75 37.37
N LEU A 781 7.51 -26.47 37.13
CA LEU A 781 7.71 -25.40 38.13
C LEU A 781 6.45 -25.09 38.94
N MET A 782 5.30 -25.68 38.58
CA MET A 782 4.04 -25.50 39.29
C MET A 782 4.06 -26.13 40.69
N ASN A 783 3.19 -25.68 41.59
CA ASN A 783 3.00 -26.36 42.87
C ASN A 783 2.27 -27.71 42.66
N ASP A 784 2.32 -28.59 43.65
CA ASP A 784 1.82 -29.98 43.53
C ASP A 784 0.32 -30.06 43.18
N ALA A 785 -0.49 -29.07 43.56
CA ALA A 785 -1.92 -29.04 43.26
C ALA A 785 -2.21 -28.62 41.80
N GLU A 786 -1.50 -27.60 41.31
CA GLU A 786 -1.57 -27.15 39.91
C GLU A 786 -0.98 -28.17 38.96
N PHE A 787 0.17 -28.75 39.32
CA PHE A 787 0.83 -29.83 38.60
C PHE A 787 -0.10 -31.02 38.40
N LEU A 788 -0.79 -31.45 39.45
CA LEU A 788 -1.73 -32.56 39.39
C LEU A 788 -3.02 -32.22 38.62
N ALA A 789 -3.51 -30.98 38.73
CA ALA A 789 -4.68 -30.53 37.99
C ALA A 789 -4.43 -30.53 36.48
N GLU A 790 -3.26 -30.06 36.04
CA GLU A 790 -2.91 -29.99 34.62
C GLU A 790 -2.61 -31.37 34.03
N LEU A 791 -1.94 -32.26 34.78
CA LEU A 791 -1.76 -33.66 34.37
C LEU A 791 -3.10 -34.40 34.26
N ARG A 792 -4.05 -34.15 35.17
CA ARG A 792 -5.41 -34.73 35.09
C ARG A 792 -6.21 -34.17 33.94
N ARG A 793 -6.08 -32.87 33.65
CA ARG A 793 -6.70 -32.21 32.50
C ARG A 793 -6.16 -32.83 31.21
N PHE A 794 -4.85 -33.00 31.11
CA PHE A 794 -4.18 -33.63 29.98
C PHE A 794 -4.59 -35.10 29.81
N SER A 795 -4.62 -35.87 30.91
CA SER A 795 -5.12 -37.25 30.92
C SER A 795 -6.59 -37.34 30.50
N LYS A 796 -7.44 -36.38 30.88
CA LYS A 796 -8.86 -36.31 30.47
C LYS A 796 -9.02 -35.98 28.99
N THR A 797 -8.18 -35.11 28.44
CA THR A 797 -8.16 -34.83 26.99
C THR A 797 -7.83 -36.09 26.18
N ILE A 798 -6.94 -36.94 26.70
CA ILE A 798 -6.55 -38.21 26.07
C ILE A 798 -7.59 -39.32 26.30
N LYS A 799 -8.17 -39.44 27.50
CA LYS A 799 -9.25 -40.40 27.81
C LYS A 799 -10.61 -40.03 27.20
N GLY A 800 -10.78 -38.80 26.73
CA GLY A 800 -11.98 -38.27 26.07
C GLY A 800 -12.18 -38.68 24.61
N GLY A 801 -11.38 -39.61 24.10
CA GLY A 801 -11.58 -40.17 22.75
C GLY A 801 -11.08 -39.28 21.61
N ALA A 802 -10.08 -38.44 21.85
CA ALA A 802 -9.32 -37.79 20.79
C ALA A 802 -8.02 -38.58 20.59
N ASP A 803 -7.96 -39.38 19.53
CA ASP A 803 -6.78 -40.12 19.13
C ASP A 803 -5.71 -39.13 18.62
N LEU A 804 -4.66 -38.92 19.43
CA LEU A 804 -3.56 -37.99 19.15
C LEU A 804 -2.60 -38.49 18.04
N SER A 805 -2.84 -39.67 17.47
CA SER A 805 -2.09 -40.18 16.32
C SER A 805 -2.67 -39.76 14.95
N LEU A 806 -3.91 -39.25 14.90
CA LEU A 806 -4.54 -38.75 13.66
C LEU A 806 -4.03 -37.37 13.21
N TYR A 807 -3.55 -36.52 14.12
CA TYR A 807 -3.21 -35.13 13.76
C TYR A 807 -1.84 -34.93 13.08
N SER A 808 -0.98 -35.96 13.03
CA SER A 808 0.35 -35.82 12.41
C SER A 808 0.51 -36.55 11.07
N LEU A 809 -0.31 -37.56 10.78
CA LEU A 809 -0.28 -38.29 9.50
C LEU A 809 -1.34 -37.80 8.50
N ASP A 810 -2.51 -37.35 8.95
CA ASP A 810 -3.59 -36.92 8.05
C ASP A 810 -3.26 -35.62 7.29
N LEU A 811 -2.44 -34.72 7.84
CA LEU A 811 -2.13 -33.43 7.19
C LEU A 811 -1.10 -33.51 6.04
N LYS A 812 -0.35 -34.61 5.91
CA LYS A 812 0.58 -34.80 4.78
C LYS A 812 0.03 -35.73 3.71
N ALA A 813 -0.81 -36.70 4.09
CA ALA A 813 -1.43 -37.63 3.15
C ALA A 813 -2.69 -37.03 2.48
N ILE A 814 -3.52 -36.27 3.20
CA ILE A 814 -4.66 -35.54 2.60
C ILE A 814 -4.19 -34.39 1.69
N LYS A 815 -2.96 -33.90 1.89
CA LYS A 815 -2.38 -32.87 1.01
C LYS A 815 -2.04 -33.41 -0.39
N TYR A 816 -1.93 -34.73 -0.59
CA TYR A 816 -1.66 -35.33 -1.90
C TYR A 816 -2.30 -36.71 -2.07
N GLU A 817 -3.61 -36.77 -2.33
CA GLU A 817 -4.20 -37.93 -3.00
C GLU A 817 -3.99 -37.81 -4.52
N MET A 818 -2.78 -38.17 -4.96
CA MET A 818 -2.58 -38.71 -6.30
C MET A 818 -2.78 -40.22 -6.27
N ALA A 819 -3.67 -40.70 -7.14
CA ALA A 819 -3.98 -42.09 -7.48
C ALA A 819 -4.75 -42.92 -6.42
N PRO A 820 -5.97 -43.39 -6.73
CA PRO A 820 -6.67 -44.35 -5.89
C PRO A 820 -6.24 -45.75 -6.30
N ILE A 821 -5.25 -46.27 -5.59
CA ILE A 821 -4.90 -47.69 -5.64
C ILE A 821 -5.10 -48.24 -4.23
N PRO A 822 -6.00 -49.22 -4.04
CA PRO A 822 -6.30 -49.73 -2.71
C PRO A 822 -5.06 -50.39 -2.07
N VAL A 823 -4.63 -49.85 -0.92
CA VAL A 823 -3.54 -50.41 -0.12
C VAL A 823 -4.13 -51.45 0.83
N ASN A 824 -3.99 -52.73 0.49
CA ASN A 824 -4.49 -53.83 1.30
C ASN A 824 -3.56 -54.08 2.51
N VAL A 825 -4.06 -53.85 3.73
CA VAL A 825 -3.53 -54.49 4.94
C VAL A 825 -4.61 -55.42 5.46
N THR A 826 -4.25 -56.69 5.54
CA THR A 826 -5.10 -57.82 5.86
C THR A 826 -5.76 -57.69 7.23
N ASP A 827 -7.05 -57.36 7.29
CA ASP A 827 -8.00 -58.15 8.07
C ASP A 827 -9.42 -58.06 7.49
N SER A 828 -10.05 -59.21 7.45
CA SER A 828 -11.33 -59.48 6.81
C SER A 828 -12.49 -58.81 7.55
N ARG A 829 -13.18 -57.88 6.88
CA ARG A 829 -14.64 -57.76 6.83
C ARG A 829 -15.04 -56.63 5.88
N PHE A 830 -15.58 -57.04 4.73
CA PHE A 830 -16.24 -56.18 3.76
C PHE A 830 -17.17 -55.16 4.43
N ARG A 831 -17.03 -53.88 4.06
CA ARG A 831 -18.18 -52.99 3.96
C ARG A 831 -18.39 -52.70 2.48
N ASP A 832 -19.43 -53.36 1.98
CA ASP A 832 -20.06 -53.20 0.68
C ASP A 832 -20.30 -51.70 0.42
N PHE A 833 -19.67 -51.15 -0.62
CA PHE A 833 -20.07 -49.85 -1.16
C PHE A 833 -21.39 -50.07 -1.89
N GLY A 834 -22.49 -49.83 -1.18
CA GLY A 834 -23.82 -49.81 -1.76
C GLY A 834 -23.87 -48.92 -3.00
N ASN A 835 -24.12 -49.55 -4.14
CA ASN A 835 -24.48 -48.94 -5.41
C ASN A 835 -25.85 -48.25 -5.29
N ASP A 836 -25.88 -46.97 -5.69
CA ASP A 836 -26.70 -46.39 -6.77
C ASP A 836 -27.19 -44.98 -6.42
N SER A 837 -27.36 -44.04 -7.36
CA SER A 837 -26.57 -43.58 -8.50
C SER A 837 -27.25 -42.30 -9.01
N SER A 838 -26.51 -41.19 -9.07
CA SER A 838 -26.58 -40.08 -10.04
C SER A 838 -26.05 -38.82 -9.32
N GLU A 839 -24.85 -38.31 -9.53
CA GLU A 839 -24.02 -38.23 -10.74
C GLU A 839 -22.56 -38.55 -10.37
N ARG A 840 -21.99 -39.65 -10.87
CA ARG A 840 -20.52 -39.85 -10.80
C ARG A 840 -19.90 -39.11 -11.98
N SER A 841 -18.97 -38.19 -11.70
CA SER A 841 -18.23 -37.44 -12.73
C SER A 841 -17.54 -38.41 -13.71
N ARG A 842 -17.37 -38.00 -14.98
CA ARG A 842 -16.63 -38.79 -15.99
C ARG A 842 -15.23 -39.19 -15.50
N PHE A 843 -14.63 -38.33 -14.67
CA PHE A 843 -13.37 -38.58 -13.99
C PHE A 843 -13.47 -39.76 -13.01
N SER A 844 -14.43 -39.75 -12.09
CA SER A 844 -14.60 -40.84 -11.10
C SER A 844 -14.86 -42.20 -11.76
N GLN A 845 -15.64 -42.25 -12.85
CA GLN A 845 -15.87 -43.49 -13.60
C GLN A 845 -14.60 -44.01 -14.28
N TYR A 846 -13.83 -43.11 -14.91
CA TYR A 846 -12.57 -43.46 -15.56
C TYR A 846 -11.53 -43.95 -14.55
N ILE A 847 -11.42 -43.28 -13.41
CA ILE A 847 -10.47 -43.63 -12.37
C ILE A 847 -10.77 -45.03 -11.81
N ASN A 848 -12.05 -45.31 -11.53
CA ASN A 848 -12.44 -46.61 -10.99
C ASN A 848 -12.27 -47.75 -12.01
N SER A 849 -12.53 -47.51 -13.30
CA SER A 849 -12.34 -48.52 -14.35
C SER A 849 -10.87 -48.79 -14.67
N THR A 850 -10.02 -47.77 -14.58
CA THR A 850 -8.62 -47.83 -15.03
C THR A 850 -7.67 -48.23 -13.89
N PHE A 851 -7.92 -47.74 -12.66
CA PHE A 851 -7.02 -47.94 -11.52
C PHE A 851 -7.65 -48.73 -10.36
N GLY A 852 -8.99 -48.82 -10.28
CA GLY A 852 -9.69 -49.39 -9.13
C GLY A 852 -9.38 -50.86 -8.83
N ASN A 853 -8.93 -51.62 -9.83
CA ASN A 853 -8.56 -53.04 -9.70
C ASN A 853 -7.04 -53.30 -9.78
N MET A 854 -6.22 -52.24 -9.88
CA MET A 854 -4.78 -52.35 -9.97
C MET A 854 -4.18 -52.31 -8.56
N SER A 855 -3.29 -53.26 -8.22
CA SER A 855 -2.56 -53.21 -6.95
C SER A 855 -1.37 -52.25 -7.02
N LEU A 856 -0.91 -51.76 -5.86
CA LEU A 856 0.21 -50.81 -5.78
C LEU A 856 1.49 -51.36 -6.44
N GLY A 857 1.76 -52.66 -6.31
CA GLY A 857 2.89 -53.31 -6.98
C GLY A 857 2.76 -53.31 -8.50
N GLN A 858 1.56 -53.53 -9.03
CA GLN A 858 1.30 -53.52 -10.48
C GLN A 858 1.43 -52.11 -11.08
N ALA A 859 0.99 -51.08 -10.34
CA ALA A 859 1.17 -49.69 -10.75
C ALA A 859 2.64 -49.29 -10.80
N LEU A 860 3.42 -49.70 -9.78
CA LEU A 860 4.86 -49.45 -9.75
C LEU A 860 5.59 -50.20 -10.88
N ASP A 861 5.19 -51.42 -11.20
CA ASP A 861 5.74 -52.16 -12.34
C ASP A 861 5.37 -51.54 -13.70
N GLU A 862 4.16 -51.00 -13.86
CA GLU A 862 3.75 -50.32 -15.11
C GLU A 862 4.48 -48.98 -15.29
N ILE A 863 4.66 -48.20 -14.22
CA ILE A 863 5.48 -46.98 -14.23
C ILE A 863 6.92 -47.29 -14.64
N LYS A 864 7.47 -48.41 -14.15
CA LYS A 864 8.87 -48.77 -14.37
C LYS A 864 9.11 -49.38 -15.75
N ASN A 865 8.16 -50.16 -16.26
CA ASN A 865 8.33 -50.93 -17.50
C ASN A 865 7.65 -50.29 -18.73
N ASP A 866 6.58 -49.50 -18.56
CA ASP A 866 5.89 -48.75 -19.62
C ASP A 866 5.44 -47.34 -19.19
N PRO A 867 6.40 -46.44 -18.92
CA PRO A 867 6.13 -45.09 -18.40
C PRO A 867 5.35 -44.19 -19.37
N LEU A 868 5.34 -44.52 -20.67
CA LEU A 868 4.61 -43.75 -21.68
C LEU A 868 3.11 -44.01 -21.61
N GLU A 869 2.71 -45.28 -21.47
CA GLU A 869 1.31 -45.66 -21.32
C GLU A 869 0.74 -45.21 -19.96
N TRP A 870 1.55 -45.27 -18.89
CA TRP A 870 1.16 -44.72 -17.58
C TRP A 870 0.88 -43.21 -17.65
N ASN A 871 1.81 -42.44 -18.24
CA ASN A 871 1.63 -41.01 -18.45
C ASN A 871 0.38 -40.69 -19.27
N ARG A 872 0.14 -41.47 -20.34
CA ARG A 872 -1.03 -41.29 -21.19
C ARG A 872 -2.33 -41.52 -20.43
N ARG A 873 -2.42 -42.56 -19.58
CA ARG A 873 -3.61 -42.84 -18.77
C ARG A 873 -3.89 -41.77 -17.71
N ILE A 874 -2.85 -41.20 -17.13
CA ILE A 874 -2.98 -40.06 -16.20
C ILE A 874 -3.47 -38.81 -16.95
N ILE A 875 -2.90 -38.49 -18.11
CA ILE A 875 -3.33 -37.35 -18.95
C ILE A 875 -4.78 -37.52 -19.41
N ASP A 876 -5.19 -38.71 -19.87
CA ASP A 876 -6.58 -39.00 -20.26
C ASP A 876 -7.57 -38.92 -19.08
N GLY A 877 -7.08 -39.10 -17.85
CA GLY A 877 -7.84 -38.81 -16.62
C GLY A 877 -8.00 -37.31 -16.42
N MET A 878 -6.90 -36.56 -16.50
CA MET A 878 -6.87 -35.10 -16.30
C MET A 878 -7.73 -34.34 -17.33
N VAL A 879 -7.76 -34.80 -18.59
CA VAL A 879 -8.57 -34.19 -19.68
C VAL A 879 -10.09 -34.35 -19.45
N LYS A 880 -10.52 -35.27 -18.57
CA LYS A 880 -11.94 -35.50 -18.27
C LYS A 880 -12.49 -34.61 -17.15
N ASP A 881 -11.68 -33.72 -16.58
CA ASP A 881 -12.02 -32.81 -15.47
C ASP A 881 -11.49 -31.37 -15.71
N PHE A 882 -12.12 -30.61 -16.61
CA PHE A 882 -11.66 -29.26 -16.96
C PHE A 882 -12.21 -28.17 -16.03
N SER A 883 -11.49 -27.93 -14.93
CA SER A 883 -11.44 -26.62 -14.23
C SER A 883 -10.17 -26.49 -13.37
N TRP A 884 -8.97 -26.32 -13.95
CA TRP A 884 -7.74 -26.14 -13.15
C TRP A 884 -6.74 -25.14 -13.75
N GLU A 885 -6.27 -24.23 -12.88
CA GLU A 885 -5.20 -23.24 -13.09
C GLU A 885 -3.79 -23.86 -12.95
N SER A 886 -2.77 -23.14 -13.41
CA SER A 886 -1.40 -23.62 -13.67
C SER A 886 -0.55 -24.04 -12.46
N GLU A 887 -0.97 -23.83 -11.21
CA GLU A 887 -0.17 -24.19 -10.02
C GLU A 887 -0.23 -25.68 -9.65
N CYS A 888 -1.24 -26.44 -10.08
CA CYS A 888 -1.32 -27.88 -9.77
C CYS A 888 -0.54 -28.77 -10.74
N ALA A 889 -0.18 -28.26 -11.91
CA ALA A 889 0.65 -28.98 -12.87
C ALA A 889 2.08 -29.17 -12.36
N GLU A 890 2.71 -28.12 -11.81
CA GLU A 890 4.10 -28.18 -11.31
C GLU A 890 4.24 -29.11 -10.10
N VAL A 891 3.22 -29.15 -9.25
CA VAL A 891 3.21 -29.96 -8.04
C VAL A 891 3.02 -31.44 -8.36
N HIS A 892 2.14 -31.77 -9.31
CA HIS A 892 1.98 -33.15 -9.78
C HIS A 892 3.16 -33.63 -10.62
N ILE A 893 3.77 -32.76 -11.45
CA ILE A 893 5.01 -33.07 -12.17
C ILE A 893 6.16 -33.30 -11.18
N SER A 894 6.29 -32.48 -10.14
CA SER A 894 7.30 -32.66 -9.08
C SER A 894 7.08 -33.97 -8.31
N ALA A 895 5.84 -34.30 -7.96
CA ALA A 895 5.52 -35.57 -7.31
C ALA A 895 5.80 -36.77 -8.23
N TYR A 896 5.52 -36.65 -9.52
CA TYR A 896 5.82 -37.67 -10.52
C TYR A 896 7.32 -37.84 -10.78
N GLU A 897 8.10 -36.75 -10.82
CA GLU A 897 9.56 -36.80 -10.95
C GLU A 897 10.23 -37.47 -9.74
N VAL A 898 9.67 -37.28 -8.53
CA VAL A 898 10.13 -37.97 -7.31
C VAL A 898 9.80 -39.46 -7.37
N VAL A 899 8.62 -39.86 -7.84
CA VAL A 899 8.25 -41.28 -8.02
C VAL A 899 9.08 -41.95 -9.12
N LYS A 900 9.40 -41.24 -10.20
CA LYS A 900 10.26 -41.73 -11.29
C LYS A 900 11.72 -41.95 -10.88
N GLN A 901 12.16 -41.32 -9.78
CA GLN A 901 13.51 -41.47 -9.23
C GLN A 901 13.64 -42.58 -8.17
N LEU A 902 12.52 -43.22 -7.80
CA LEU A 902 12.46 -44.46 -7.00
C LEU A 902 12.42 -45.69 -7.92
#